data_AF-A0A235IFZ4-F1
#
_entry.id   AF-A0A235IFZ4-F1
#
_cell.length_a   1.000
_cell.length_b   1.000
_cell.length_c   1.000
_cell.angle_alpha   90.00
_cell.angle_beta   90.00
_cell.angle_gamma   90.00
#
_symmetry.space_group_name_H-M   'P 1'
#
loop_
_entity.id
_entity.type
_entity.pdbx_description
1 polymer ?
#
loop_
_entity_poly.entity_id
_entity_poly.type
_entity_poly.pdbx_seq_one_letter_code
_entity_poly.pdbx_strand_id
1 'polypeptide(L)'
;MSLQSALDALNQKRYQEAVELLEQFCRDSVEHNSSDYLSAQMWLMKAYQATGETEKAKALCQKLIMSENPQARSWAEQASQSFRQTPPKASQKAGRAATTGMKLAMGGVGGSLALASGVTMTLLFGMVLALGLSLVFILGNDNPLQGLAIAIGITLVFNIAAFFISPFIMDLTQGWLYQTRWVELAEVETLSPETAKVIRQVCEQKKLKTPRLGIIDDQNPTAFTYGSLPNSARLVVSQGLFTYLDDDEIATVYAHELGHIVHWDFAVMTVASTLVQICYLIYSTARRFGRGGGDSKIKDAMQTAALVAYVFYVIGTYLVLYLSRTREYFADHFAAESTGNPNGLSRALVKIAYGILEEGSRTQEPSRLIEGTRALGIYDHKAAASTGTAYRIASDTQKIGRVFLWDMFNPWGRWMELNSTHPLTGKRVRALSNYAEQLGLPTEFDMGRVIGEGKTLNKSRLYGNFFLDVVLYGAETIGFFAGLVTGVILLSSSQNTGLVLGAPLIGLGIGILIKALVMFPDYKQAPETDILTLMSDPYASPLRGQPAKLEGQLIGRGDAGYKFGSDLKIQDRSGMLYLHYASRFGPIGNFLFGMKRVQSLIGEQVGAVGWFRRGVAPWMDLIQLQSENGTIVNSYHRFWSFILGGGSIILGVVLIMFLSRS
;
A
#
# COMPACT_ATOMS: atom_id res chain seq x y z
N MET A 1 -47.59 3.02 -35.90
CA MET A 1 -46.17 3.15 -36.33
C MET A 1 -45.52 1.77 -36.27
N SER A 2 -44.54 1.46 -37.13
CA SER A 2 -43.90 0.14 -37.13
C SER A 2 -42.84 0.07 -36.03
N LEU A 3 -42.82 -1.06 -35.29
CA LEU A 3 -41.75 -1.40 -34.34
C LEU A 3 -40.35 -1.24 -34.96
N GLN A 4 -40.25 -1.41 -36.28
CA GLN A 4 -39.02 -1.26 -37.06
C GLN A 4 -38.39 0.13 -36.95
N SER A 5 -39.17 1.22 -36.96
CA SER A 5 -38.61 2.58 -36.89
C SER A 5 -37.98 2.87 -35.53
N ALA A 6 -38.55 2.31 -34.46
CA ALA A 6 -37.97 2.39 -33.12
C ALA A 6 -36.67 1.58 -32.99
N LEU A 7 -36.59 0.41 -33.62
CA LEU A 7 -35.39 -0.42 -33.64
C LEU A 7 -34.26 0.23 -34.45
N ASP A 8 -34.58 0.92 -35.54
CA ASP A 8 -33.61 1.68 -36.32
C ASP A 8 -33.04 2.86 -35.51
N ALA A 9 -33.88 3.57 -34.74
CA ALA A 9 -33.43 4.61 -33.82
C ALA A 9 -32.51 4.06 -32.72
N LEU A 10 -32.83 2.88 -32.15
CA LEU A 10 -31.97 2.18 -31.18
C LEU A 10 -30.61 1.78 -31.77
N ASN A 11 -30.60 1.21 -32.98
CA ASN A 11 -29.38 0.79 -33.66
C ASN A 11 -28.46 1.97 -33.99
N GLN A 12 -29.05 3.15 -34.21
CA GLN A 12 -28.32 4.40 -34.43
C GLN A 12 -27.97 5.16 -33.14
N LYS A 13 -28.18 4.54 -31.96
CA LYS A 13 -27.92 5.11 -30.63
C LYS A 13 -28.69 6.41 -30.32
N ARG A 14 -29.81 6.65 -31.02
CA ARG A 14 -30.73 7.78 -30.78
C ARG A 14 -31.74 7.39 -29.69
N TYR A 15 -31.25 7.26 -28.45
CA TYR A 15 -32.01 6.60 -27.38
C TYR A 15 -33.27 7.37 -26.92
N GLN A 16 -33.27 8.70 -26.93
CA GLN A 16 -34.46 9.49 -26.57
C GLN A 16 -35.58 9.35 -27.62
N GLU A 17 -35.23 9.45 -28.91
CA GLU A 17 -36.17 9.24 -30.02
C GLU A 17 -36.73 7.80 -30.02
N ALA A 18 -35.90 6.82 -29.70
CA ALA A 18 -36.33 5.44 -29.52
C ALA A 18 -37.33 5.27 -28.36
N VAL A 19 -37.13 5.95 -27.23
CA VAL A 19 -38.06 5.91 -26.09
C VAL A 19 -39.43 6.45 -26.51
N GLU A 20 -39.48 7.60 -27.16
CA GLU A 20 -40.74 8.22 -27.61
C GLU A 20 -41.53 7.30 -28.56
N LEU A 21 -40.84 6.74 -29.57
CA LEU A 21 -41.44 5.83 -30.54
C LEU A 21 -41.94 4.52 -29.90
N LEU A 22 -41.20 3.96 -28.93
CA LEU A 22 -41.57 2.73 -28.23
C LEU A 22 -42.71 2.96 -27.23
N GLU A 23 -42.73 4.08 -26.51
CA GLU A 23 -43.84 4.45 -25.62
C GLU A 23 -45.13 4.69 -26.41
N GLN A 24 -45.05 5.31 -27.58
CA GLN A 24 -46.20 5.52 -28.45
C GLN A 24 -46.71 4.19 -29.02
N PHE A 25 -45.82 3.32 -29.49
CA PHE A 25 -46.18 1.98 -29.95
C PHE A 25 -46.87 1.15 -28.86
N CYS A 26 -46.37 1.20 -27.62
CA CYS A 26 -47.00 0.50 -26.50
C CYS A 26 -48.36 1.10 -26.12
N ARG A 27 -48.58 2.41 -26.28
CA ARG A 27 -49.87 3.07 -26.01
C ARG A 27 -50.93 2.73 -27.05
N ASP A 28 -50.54 2.62 -28.32
CA ASP A 28 -51.46 2.37 -29.45
C ASP A 28 -51.78 0.87 -29.63
N SER A 29 -51.12 -0.01 -28.88
CA SER A 29 -51.30 -1.47 -28.97
C SER A 29 -52.56 -1.93 -28.23
N VAL A 30 -53.46 -2.60 -28.95
CA VAL A 30 -54.72 -3.13 -28.37
C VAL A 30 -54.49 -4.45 -27.61
N GLU A 31 -53.58 -5.30 -28.10
CA GLU A 31 -53.28 -6.62 -27.53
C GLU A 31 -51.99 -6.61 -26.70
N HIS A 32 -52.16 -6.53 -25.37
CA HIS A 32 -51.07 -6.36 -24.39
C HIS A 32 -50.27 -7.65 -24.09
N ASN A 33 -50.58 -8.75 -24.79
CA ASN A 33 -49.86 -10.04 -24.70
C ASN A 33 -49.30 -10.51 -26.06
N SER A 34 -49.39 -9.69 -27.10
CA SER A 34 -48.80 -10.01 -28.40
C SER A 34 -47.26 -10.05 -28.33
N SER A 35 -46.64 -10.87 -29.18
CA SER A 35 -45.17 -11.02 -29.25
C SER A 35 -44.47 -9.68 -29.56
N ASP A 36 -45.11 -8.85 -30.38
CA ASP A 36 -44.58 -7.55 -30.79
C ASP A 36 -44.65 -6.52 -29.67
N TYR A 37 -45.73 -6.53 -28.87
CA TYR A 37 -45.86 -5.69 -27.69
C TYR A 37 -44.84 -6.04 -26.60
N LEU A 38 -44.63 -7.32 -26.33
CA LEU A 38 -43.63 -7.79 -25.38
C LEU A 38 -42.21 -7.44 -25.85
N SER A 39 -41.94 -7.60 -27.14
CA SER A 39 -40.66 -7.20 -27.74
C SER A 39 -40.43 -5.69 -27.62
N ALA A 40 -41.46 -4.88 -27.88
CA ALA A 40 -41.39 -3.42 -27.71
C ALA A 40 -41.09 -3.03 -26.26
N GLN A 41 -41.69 -3.70 -25.27
CA GLN A 41 -41.36 -3.48 -23.86
C GLN A 41 -39.92 -3.86 -23.54
N MET A 42 -39.41 -4.99 -24.04
CA MET A 42 -38.00 -5.38 -23.82
C MET A 42 -37.03 -4.32 -24.36
N TRP A 43 -37.30 -3.77 -25.55
CA TRP A 43 -36.49 -2.71 -26.16
C TRP A 43 -36.64 -1.37 -25.44
N LEU A 44 -37.85 -1.04 -24.96
CA LEU A 44 -38.11 0.17 -24.18
C LEU A 44 -37.35 0.13 -22.85
N MET A 45 -37.26 -1.03 -22.20
CA MET A 45 -36.44 -1.19 -20.98
C MET A 45 -34.95 -0.94 -21.23
N LYS A 46 -34.39 -1.45 -22.34
CA LYS A 46 -33.00 -1.15 -22.74
C LYS A 46 -32.80 0.33 -23.08
N ALA A 47 -33.79 0.97 -23.70
CA ALA A 47 -33.75 2.40 -24.02
C ALA A 47 -33.76 3.26 -22.75
N TYR A 48 -34.60 2.92 -21.76
CA TYR A 48 -34.58 3.55 -20.44
C TYR A 48 -33.27 3.32 -19.69
N GLN A 49 -32.65 2.14 -19.81
CA GLN A 49 -31.34 1.88 -19.21
C GLN A 49 -30.24 2.74 -19.85
N ALA A 50 -30.26 2.92 -21.16
CA ALA A 50 -29.28 3.73 -21.90
C ALA A 50 -29.44 5.25 -21.67
N THR A 51 -30.64 5.71 -21.32
CA THR A 51 -30.95 7.12 -21.02
C THR A 51 -30.83 7.48 -19.54
N GLY A 52 -30.54 6.51 -18.66
CA GLY A 52 -30.40 6.72 -17.22
C GLY A 52 -31.72 6.67 -16.43
N GLU A 53 -32.84 6.34 -17.06
CA GLU A 53 -34.17 6.24 -16.43
C GLU A 53 -34.38 4.89 -15.71
N THR A 54 -33.51 4.59 -14.73
CA THR A 54 -33.36 3.27 -14.10
C THR A 54 -34.62 2.76 -13.40
N GLU A 55 -35.44 3.64 -12.81
CA GLU A 55 -36.67 3.23 -12.11
C GLU A 55 -37.78 2.80 -13.08
N LYS A 56 -37.91 3.47 -14.23
CA LYS A 56 -38.84 3.03 -15.29
C LYS A 56 -38.38 1.71 -15.88
N ALA A 57 -37.08 1.53 -16.07
CA ALA A 57 -36.49 0.27 -16.54
C ALA A 57 -36.76 -0.90 -15.56
N LYS A 58 -36.62 -0.68 -14.24
CA LYS A 58 -36.95 -1.67 -13.20
C LYS A 58 -38.43 -2.00 -13.15
N ALA A 59 -39.31 -1.01 -13.21
CA ALA A 59 -40.77 -1.22 -13.20
C ALA A 59 -41.22 -2.05 -14.42
N LEU A 60 -40.64 -1.78 -15.58
CA LEU A 60 -40.90 -2.56 -16.79
C LEU A 60 -40.34 -3.99 -16.69
N CYS A 61 -39.13 -4.14 -16.13
CA CYS A 61 -38.52 -5.45 -15.86
C CYS A 61 -39.40 -6.31 -14.92
N GLN A 62 -39.95 -5.73 -13.85
CA GLN A 62 -40.88 -6.43 -12.95
C GLN A 62 -42.18 -6.85 -13.66
N LYS A 63 -42.76 -5.98 -14.50
CA LYS A 63 -43.94 -6.33 -15.32
C LYS A 63 -43.65 -7.50 -16.27
N LEU A 64 -42.47 -7.51 -16.90
CA LEU A 64 -42.07 -8.58 -17.82
C LEU A 64 -41.79 -9.91 -17.10
N ILE A 65 -41.28 -9.89 -15.86
CA ILE A 65 -41.14 -11.10 -15.02
C ILE A 65 -42.52 -11.72 -14.71
N MET A 66 -43.54 -10.88 -14.49
CA MET A 66 -44.90 -11.35 -14.21
C MET A 66 -45.68 -11.75 -15.48
N SER A 67 -45.12 -11.57 -16.69
CA SER A 67 -45.79 -11.93 -17.95
C SER A 67 -45.95 -13.44 -18.11
N GLU A 68 -47.02 -13.89 -18.78
CA GLU A 68 -47.30 -15.31 -19.04
C GLU A 68 -46.40 -15.90 -20.14
N ASN A 69 -45.68 -15.06 -20.89
CA ASN A 69 -44.79 -15.48 -21.97
C ASN A 69 -43.43 -15.98 -21.40
N PRO A 70 -43.06 -17.25 -21.62
CA PRO A 70 -41.81 -17.82 -21.09
C PRO A 70 -40.54 -17.09 -21.56
N GLN A 71 -40.53 -16.58 -22.80
CA GLN A 71 -39.37 -15.92 -23.40
C GLN A 71 -39.17 -14.50 -22.84
N ALA A 72 -40.26 -13.75 -22.66
CA ALA A 72 -40.22 -12.43 -22.02
C ALA A 72 -39.84 -12.53 -20.53
N ARG A 73 -40.37 -13.54 -19.82
CA ARG A 73 -40.04 -13.81 -18.42
C ARG A 73 -38.57 -14.17 -18.22
N SER A 74 -38.05 -15.15 -18.96
CA SER A 74 -36.64 -15.58 -18.85
C SER A 74 -35.65 -14.47 -19.21
N TRP A 75 -35.97 -13.68 -20.24
CA TRP A 75 -35.15 -12.51 -20.60
C TRP A 75 -35.20 -11.42 -19.53
N ALA A 76 -36.37 -11.14 -18.94
CA ALA A 76 -36.51 -10.17 -17.86
C ALA A 76 -35.84 -10.64 -16.56
N GLU A 77 -35.84 -11.94 -16.26
CA GLU A 77 -35.10 -12.52 -15.14
C GLU A 77 -33.58 -12.38 -15.33
N GLN A 78 -33.06 -12.59 -16.55
CA GLN A 78 -31.66 -12.32 -16.89
C GLN A 78 -31.33 -10.82 -16.81
N ALA A 79 -32.19 -9.95 -17.35
CA ALA A 79 -32.02 -8.50 -17.27
C ALA A 79 -32.09 -7.98 -15.82
N SER A 80 -32.90 -8.62 -14.96
CA SER A 80 -32.99 -8.30 -13.52
C SER A 80 -31.65 -8.44 -12.78
N GLN A 81 -30.78 -9.34 -13.25
CA GLN A 81 -29.44 -9.52 -12.69
C GLN A 81 -28.54 -8.32 -12.96
N SER A 82 -28.72 -7.62 -14.08
CA SER A 82 -28.01 -6.37 -14.37
C SER A 82 -28.43 -5.22 -13.42
N PHE A 83 -29.68 -5.20 -12.95
CA PHE A 83 -30.14 -4.26 -11.90
C PHE A 83 -29.66 -4.65 -10.50
N ARG A 84 -29.28 -5.92 -10.25
CA ARG A 84 -28.73 -6.37 -8.96
C ARG A 84 -27.29 -5.91 -8.72
N GLN A 85 -26.60 -5.38 -9.74
CA GLN A 85 -25.31 -4.69 -9.59
C GLN A 85 -25.48 -3.22 -9.19
N THR A 86 -26.40 -2.95 -8.27
CA THR A 86 -26.33 -1.71 -7.49
C THR A 86 -25.30 -1.98 -6.38
N PRO A 87 -24.34 -1.08 -6.10
CA PRO A 87 -23.46 -1.25 -4.93
C PRO A 87 -24.34 -1.48 -3.70
N PRO A 88 -23.86 -2.31 -2.75
CA PRO A 88 -24.67 -2.73 -1.62
C PRO A 88 -25.30 -1.53 -0.92
N LYS A 89 -26.58 -1.66 -0.54
CA LYS A 89 -27.31 -0.70 0.28
C LYS A 89 -26.35 -0.19 1.36
N ALA A 90 -26.02 1.09 1.29
CA ALA A 90 -25.16 1.72 2.28
C ALA A 90 -25.71 1.36 3.67
N SER A 91 -24.89 0.65 4.45
CA SER A 91 -24.89 0.80 5.91
C SER A 91 -25.23 2.26 6.20
N GLN A 92 -26.29 2.51 6.98
CA GLN A 92 -26.74 3.86 7.30
C GLN A 92 -25.52 4.65 7.79
N LYS A 93 -24.99 5.56 6.95
CA LYS A 93 -23.68 6.19 7.18
C LYS A 93 -23.64 6.72 8.60
N ALA A 94 -22.64 6.33 9.37
CA ALA A 94 -22.51 6.86 10.71
C ALA A 94 -22.35 8.39 10.61
N GLY A 95 -23.20 9.10 11.33
CA GLY A 95 -23.33 10.56 11.25
C GLY A 95 -22.09 11.31 11.75
N ARG A 96 -22.12 12.63 11.59
CA ARG A 96 -21.12 13.57 12.11
C ARG A 96 -21.59 14.22 13.42
N ALA A 97 -20.64 14.66 14.25
CA ALA A 97 -20.97 15.42 15.46
C ALA A 97 -21.63 16.76 15.10
N ALA A 98 -22.61 17.18 15.91
CA ALA A 98 -23.29 18.47 15.73
C ALA A 98 -22.37 19.67 15.99
N THR A 99 -21.32 19.48 16.78
CA THR A 99 -20.32 20.49 17.14
C THR A 99 -18.92 20.02 16.75
N THR A 100 -18.20 20.85 16.00
CA THR A 100 -16.80 20.62 15.59
C THR A 100 -15.82 21.26 16.58
N GLY A 101 -14.57 20.81 16.58
CA GLY A 101 -13.50 21.36 17.44
C GLY A 101 -13.54 20.91 18.90
N MET A 102 -14.30 19.86 19.22
CA MET A 102 -14.23 19.23 20.55
C MET A 102 -12.88 18.55 20.72
N LYS A 103 -12.20 18.83 21.84
CA LYS A 103 -10.92 18.18 22.15
C LYS A 103 -11.13 16.70 22.37
N LEU A 104 -10.45 15.88 21.58
CA LEU A 104 -10.49 14.44 21.69
C LEU A 104 -9.29 13.95 22.52
N ALA A 105 -9.47 12.86 23.24
CA ALA A 105 -8.39 12.20 23.96
C ALA A 105 -7.69 11.19 23.05
N MET A 106 -6.37 11.36 22.86
CA MET A 106 -5.54 10.37 22.18
C MET A 106 -5.05 9.32 23.19
N GLY A 107 -5.27 8.03 22.91
CA GLY A 107 -4.84 6.94 23.80
C GLY A 107 -3.35 6.58 23.64
N GLY A 108 -2.59 6.52 24.74
CA GLY A 108 -1.23 5.96 24.81
C GLY A 108 -0.09 6.97 25.03
N VAL A 109 1.17 6.47 25.06
CA VAL A 109 2.41 7.24 25.33
C VAL A 109 2.69 8.33 24.28
N GLY A 110 1.98 8.30 23.15
CA GLY A 110 2.04 9.31 22.09
C GLY A 110 1.04 10.47 22.22
N GLY A 111 0.37 10.65 23.37
CA GLY A 111 -0.69 11.67 23.54
C GLY A 111 -0.27 13.15 23.39
N SER A 112 1.02 13.42 23.15
CA SER A 112 1.52 14.76 22.82
C SER A 112 2.52 14.71 21.66
N LEU A 113 2.14 15.33 20.53
CA LEU A 113 2.99 15.45 19.34
C LEU A 113 4.28 16.19 19.67
N ALA A 114 4.20 17.19 20.55
CA ALA A 114 5.34 17.96 21.02
C ALA A 114 6.31 17.10 21.83
N LEU A 115 5.80 16.20 22.69
CA LEU A 115 6.64 15.29 23.45
C LEU A 115 7.29 14.24 22.55
N ALA A 116 6.52 13.61 21.67
CA ALA A 116 7.07 12.63 20.72
C ALA A 116 8.15 13.27 19.81
N SER A 117 7.86 14.44 19.26
CA SER A 117 8.82 15.20 18.46
C SER A 117 10.04 15.61 19.29
N GLY A 118 9.84 16.14 20.51
CA GLY A 118 10.91 16.62 21.37
C GLY A 118 11.88 15.50 21.80
N VAL A 119 11.34 14.33 22.18
CA VAL A 119 12.15 13.15 22.52
C VAL A 119 12.93 12.67 21.31
N THR A 120 12.27 12.49 20.15
CA THR A 120 12.96 12.08 18.92
C THR A 120 14.06 13.06 18.52
N MET A 121 13.79 14.37 18.57
CA MET A 121 14.79 15.40 18.25
C MET A 121 15.96 15.35 19.24
N THR A 122 15.69 15.28 20.54
CA THR A 122 16.74 15.22 21.56
C THR A 122 17.65 14.01 21.36
N LEU A 123 17.10 12.84 21.06
CA LEU A 123 17.87 11.64 20.75
C LEU A 123 18.71 11.80 19.47
N LEU A 124 18.12 12.33 18.39
CA LEU A 124 18.84 12.55 17.13
C LEU A 124 19.97 13.58 17.28
N PHE A 125 19.71 14.71 17.93
CA PHE A 125 20.72 15.73 18.22
C PHE A 125 21.81 15.18 19.15
N GLY A 126 21.43 14.42 20.19
CA GLY A 126 22.36 13.77 21.09
C GLY A 126 23.28 12.78 20.37
N MET A 127 22.74 11.98 19.45
CA MET A 127 23.54 11.07 18.62
C MET A 127 24.54 11.81 17.72
N VAL A 128 24.09 12.86 17.02
CA VAL A 128 24.98 13.67 16.16
C VAL A 128 26.06 14.36 17.00
N LEU A 129 25.70 14.94 18.16
CA LEU A 129 26.65 15.58 19.07
C LEU A 129 27.68 14.60 19.60
N ALA A 130 27.25 13.42 20.06
CA ALA A 130 28.14 12.38 20.56
C ALA A 130 29.13 11.89 19.48
N LEU A 131 28.66 11.68 18.25
CA LEU A 131 29.53 11.32 17.13
C LEU A 131 30.51 12.44 16.78
N GLY A 132 30.03 13.68 16.75
CA GLY A 132 30.87 14.85 16.48
C GLY A 132 31.99 15.00 17.49
N LEU A 133 31.67 14.95 18.79
CA LEU A 133 32.66 14.99 19.88
C LEU A 133 33.62 13.81 19.81
N SER A 134 33.11 12.59 19.60
CA SER A 134 33.95 11.39 19.48
C SER A 134 34.95 11.53 18.33
N LEU A 135 34.55 12.06 17.18
CA LEU A 135 35.45 12.25 16.05
C LEU A 135 36.54 13.28 16.35
N VAL A 136 36.19 14.37 17.05
CA VAL A 136 37.14 15.39 17.51
C VAL A 136 38.20 14.81 18.44
N PHE A 137 37.80 13.98 19.41
CA PHE A 137 38.75 13.35 20.34
C PHE A 137 39.68 12.33 19.65
N ILE A 138 39.23 11.69 18.57
CA ILE A 138 40.03 10.67 17.85
C ILE A 138 41.07 11.30 16.92
N LEU A 139 40.75 12.42 16.28
CA LEU A 139 41.64 13.11 15.36
C LEU A 139 42.61 14.02 16.15
N GLY A 140 43.67 13.44 16.73
CA GLY A 140 44.74 14.24 17.34
C GLY A 140 45.68 14.86 16.28
N ASN A 141 45.43 16.12 15.86
CA ASN A 141 46.39 17.12 15.34
C ASN A 141 45.70 18.47 14.97
N ASP A 142 46.41 19.49 14.48
CA ASP A 142 46.17 20.93 14.74
C ASP A 142 44.86 21.63 14.29
N ASN A 143 43.94 21.08 13.46
CA ASN A 143 42.62 21.71 13.19
C ASN A 143 41.48 20.82 12.59
N PRO A 144 41.24 19.58 13.05
CA PRO A 144 40.14 18.71 12.61
C PRO A 144 38.75 19.28 12.92
N LEU A 145 38.68 20.19 13.90
CA LEU A 145 37.50 20.99 14.19
C LEU A 145 37.02 21.74 12.93
N GLN A 146 37.95 22.24 12.11
CA GLN A 146 37.63 22.97 10.89
C GLN A 146 37.05 22.05 9.81
N GLY A 147 37.64 20.87 9.58
CA GLY A 147 37.14 19.93 8.57
C GLY A 147 35.74 19.38 8.88
N LEU A 148 35.49 19.02 10.14
CA LEU A 148 34.17 18.59 10.61
C LEU A 148 33.17 19.76 10.58
N ALA A 149 33.57 20.95 11.03
CA ALA A 149 32.72 22.14 10.99
C ALA A 149 32.35 22.53 9.55
N ILE A 150 33.29 22.42 8.60
CA ILE A 150 33.03 22.64 7.18
C ILE A 150 32.06 21.59 6.64
N ALA A 151 32.23 20.30 6.95
CA ALA A 151 31.34 19.24 6.47
C ALA A 151 29.90 19.36 7.03
N ILE A 152 29.78 19.63 8.33
CA ILE A 152 28.48 19.91 8.98
C ILE A 152 27.88 21.19 8.41
N GLY A 153 28.68 22.25 8.25
CA GLY A 153 28.26 23.53 7.67
C GLY A 153 27.74 23.37 6.25
N ILE A 154 28.47 22.67 5.38
CA ILE A 154 28.04 22.36 4.00
C ILE A 154 26.75 21.55 4.02
N THR A 155 26.65 20.53 4.88
CA THR A 155 25.46 19.68 4.96
C THR A 155 24.24 20.47 5.46
N LEU A 156 24.42 21.34 6.44
CA LEU A 156 23.39 22.22 6.95
C LEU A 156 22.95 23.23 5.88
N VAL A 157 23.90 23.90 5.22
CA VAL A 157 23.62 24.86 4.13
C VAL A 157 22.90 24.15 2.99
N PHE A 158 23.38 22.98 2.55
CA PHE A 158 22.75 22.20 1.49
C PHE A 158 21.34 21.76 1.88
N ASN A 159 21.12 21.26 3.10
CA ASN A 159 19.79 20.83 3.55
C ASN A 159 18.83 22.01 3.73
N ILE A 160 19.29 23.16 4.24
CA ILE A 160 18.48 24.39 4.33
C ILE A 160 18.12 24.86 2.92
N ALA A 161 19.09 24.92 2.01
CA ALA A 161 18.86 25.28 0.62
C ALA A 161 17.86 24.31 -0.03
N ALA A 162 18.08 23.00 0.10
CA ALA A 162 17.18 21.96 -0.40
C ALA A 162 15.78 22.08 0.22
N PHE A 163 15.65 22.40 1.50
CA PHE A 163 14.36 22.57 2.17
C PHE A 163 13.53 23.73 1.60
N PHE A 164 14.17 24.87 1.29
CA PHE A 164 13.48 26.02 0.70
C PHE A 164 13.31 25.90 -0.83
N ILE A 165 14.19 25.15 -1.51
CA ILE A 165 14.09 24.87 -2.95
C ILE A 165 13.12 23.71 -3.23
N SER A 166 12.90 22.79 -2.29
CA SER A 166 12.10 21.58 -2.51
C SER A 166 10.67 21.85 -2.98
N PRO A 167 9.93 22.89 -2.53
CA PRO A 167 8.60 23.15 -3.06
C PRO A 167 8.64 23.61 -4.52
N PHE A 168 9.70 24.31 -4.93
CA PHE A 168 9.90 24.70 -6.33
C PHE A 168 10.20 23.48 -7.20
N ILE A 169 11.08 22.58 -6.75
CA ILE A 169 11.34 21.32 -7.44
C ILE A 169 10.06 20.49 -7.54
N MET A 170 9.29 20.39 -6.46
CA MET A 170 8.03 19.67 -6.47
C MET A 170 7.02 20.32 -7.41
N ASP A 171 6.86 21.64 -7.44
CA ASP A 171 5.98 22.31 -8.41
C ASP A 171 6.38 22.01 -9.86
N LEU A 172 7.69 21.98 -10.14
CA LEU A 172 8.22 21.58 -11.45
C LEU A 172 7.89 20.12 -11.78
N THR A 173 8.11 19.20 -10.84
CA THR A 173 7.77 17.78 -10.99
C THR A 173 6.27 17.58 -11.20
N GLN A 174 5.43 18.26 -10.42
CA GLN A 174 3.98 18.24 -10.53
C GLN A 174 3.50 18.73 -11.89
N GLY A 175 4.06 19.85 -12.38
CA GLY A 175 3.73 20.37 -13.72
C GLY A 175 4.22 19.46 -14.86
N TRP A 176 5.45 18.94 -14.77
CA TRP A 176 6.09 18.20 -15.85
C TRP A 176 5.64 16.73 -15.95
N LEU A 177 5.54 16.02 -14.80
CA LEU A 177 5.23 14.59 -14.78
C LEU A 177 3.75 14.29 -14.59
N TYR A 178 3.08 15.07 -13.73
CA TYR A 178 1.70 14.78 -13.32
C TYR A 178 0.67 15.74 -13.89
N GLN A 179 1.11 16.76 -14.63
CA GLN A 179 0.24 17.77 -15.25
C GLN A 179 -0.77 18.38 -14.27
N THR A 180 -0.33 18.63 -13.03
CA THR A 180 -1.19 19.14 -11.96
C THR A 180 -1.83 20.47 -12.34
N ARG A 181 -3.14 20.53 -12.22
CA ARG A 181 -3.94 21.73 -12.44
C ARG A 181 -4.10 22.48 -11.13
N TRP A 182 -3.57 23.70 -11.08
CA TRP A 182 -3.72 24.58 -9.92
C TRP A 182 -5.09 25.24 -9.94
N VAL A 183 -5.83 25.12 -8.84
CA VAL A 183 -7.23 25.55 -8.74
C VAL A 183 -7.46 26.53 -7.61
N GLU A 184 -8.48 27.36 -7.77
CA GLU A 184 -8.94 28.26 -6.73
C GLU A 184 -9.90 27.55 -5.78
N LEU A 185 -10.04 28.07 -4.56
CA LEU A 185 -10.94 27.50 -3.55
C LEU A 185 -12.41 27.41 -4.03
N ALA A 186 -12.85 28.34 -4.89
CA ALA A 186 -14.19 28.34 -5.46
C ALA A 186 -14.46 27.12 -6.38
N GLU A 187 -13.42 26.62 -7.05
CA GLU A 187 -13.56 25.42 -7.87
C GLU A 187 -13.66 24.17 -6.99
N VAL A 188 -12.84 24.10 -5.93
CA VAL A 188 -12.94 23.02 -4.94
C VAL A 188 -14.30 23.05 -4.24
N GLU A 189 -14.87 24.22 -3.97
CA GLU A 189 -16.24 24.36 -3.46
C GLU A 189 -17.31 23.81 -4.40
N THR A 190 -17.09 23.92 -5.71
CA THR A 190 -18.00 23.35 -6.72
C THR A 190 -17.93 21.82 -6.72
N LEU A 191 -16.73 21.26 -6.55
CA LEU A 191 -16.52 19.81 -6.50
C LEU A 191 -16.91 19.18 -5.14
N SER A 192 -16.64 19.91 -4.06
CA SER A 192 -16.84 19.46 -2.69
C SER A 192 -17.11 20.68 -1.77
N PRO A 193 -18.39 21.08 -1.59
CA PRO A 193 -18.76 22.22 -0.76
C PRO A 193 -18.31 22.08 0.69
N GLU A 194 -18.35 20.88 1.26
CA GLU A 194 -17.92 20.64 2.64
C GLU A 194 -16.40 20.81 2.79
N THR A 195 -15.60 20.41 1.78
CA THR A 195 -14.15 20.64 1.79
C THR A 195 -13.82 22.12 1.83
N ALA A 196 -14.48 22.95 1.02
CA ALA A 196 -14.23 24.38 1.03
C ALA A 196 -14.56 25.02 2.38
N LYS A 197 -15.64 24.59 3.05
CA LYS A 197 -15.97 25.01 4.41
C LYS A 197 -14.88 24.65 5.41
N VAL A 198 -14.41 23.41 5.38
CA VAL A 198 -13.33 22.92 6.27
C VAL A 198 -12.04 23.72 6.04
N ILE A 199 -11.65 23.95 4.79
CA ILE A 199 -10.45 24.75 4.47
C ILE A 199 -10.58 26.16 5.05
N ARG A 200 -11.71 26.85 4.82
CA ARG A 200 -11.94 28.21 5.35
C ARG A 200 -11.89 28.22 6.87
N GLN A 201 -12.63 27.32 7.51
CA GLN A 201 -12.71 27.22 8.96
C GLN A 201 -11.32 26.99 9.57
N VAL A 202 -10.56 26.02 9.06
CA VAL A 202 -9.23 25.70 9.59
C VAL A 202 -8.25 26.86 9.36
N CYS A 203 -8.25 27.46 8.16
CA CYS A 203 -7.37 28.59 7.85
C CYS A 203 -7.68 29.80 8.75
N GLU A 204 -8.95 30.11 8.99
CA GLU A 204 -9.37 31.20 9.87
C GLU A 204 -8.97 30.91 11.33
N GLN A 205 -9.34 29.73 11.85
CA GLN A 205 -9.06 29.33 13.23
C GLN A 205 -7.55 29.29 13.54
N LYS A 206 -6.73 28.84 12.58
CA LYS A 206 -5.27 28.73 12.73
C LYS A 206 -4.51 29.96 12.22
N LYS A 207 -5.21 30.98 11.71
CA LYS A 207 -4.62 32.20 11.13
C LYS A 207 -3.61 31.89 10.02
N LEU A 208 -3.95 30.92 9.17
CA LEU A 208 -3.14 30.50 8.02
C LEU A 208 -3.72 31.08 6.72
N LYS A 209 -2.84 31.32 5.75
CA LYS A 209 -3.29 31.54 4.38
C LYS A 209 -3.83 30.23 3.80
N THR A 210 -4.84 30.32 2.94
CA THR A 210 -5.30 29.17 2.17
C THR A 210 -4.13 28.57 1.39
N PRO A 211 -3.84 27.26 1.53
CA PRO A 211 -2.76 26.63 0.79
C PRO A 211 -3.07 26.63 -0.70
N ARG A 212 -2.04 26.54 -1.54
CA ARG A 212 -2.23 26.43 -2.98
C ARG A 212 -2.82 25.04 -3.30
N LEU A 213 -3.99 25.00 -3.91
CA LEU A 213 -4.73 23.78 -4.19
C LEU A 213 -4.42 23.25 -5.59
N GLY A 214 -4.10 21.97 -5.71
CA GLY A 214 -3.82 21.31 -6.99
C GLY A 214 -4.68 20.06 -7.17
N ILE A 215 -5.13 19.83 -8.40
CA ILE A 215 -5.83 18.62 -8.81
C ILE A 215 -5.04 17.93 -9.93
N ILE A 216 -4.72 16.66 -9.75
CA ILE A 216 -4.09 15.80 -10.75
C ILE A 216 -5.20 15.03 -11.48
N ASP A 217 -5.16 15.05 -12.82
CA ASP A 217 -6.09 14.29 -13.66
C ASP A 217 -5.67 12.80 -13.72
N ASP A 218 -5.83 12.11 -12.58
CA ASP A 218 -5.59 10.69 -12.40
C ASP A 218 -6.70 10.10 -11.52
N GLN A 219 -7.23 8.95 -11.92
CA GLN A 219 -8.33 8.29 -11.24
C GLN A 219 -7.90 7.51 -9.99
N ASN A 220 -6.60 7.28 -9.78
CA ASN A 220 -6.09 6.66 -8.56
C ASN A 220 -6.26 7.63 -7.39
N PRO A 221 -7.09 7.33 -6.37
CA PRO A 221 -7.36 8.26 -5.28
C PRO A 221 -6.12 8.47 -4.42
N THR A 222 -5.65 9.71 -4.32
CA THR A 222 -4.53 10.10 -3.47
C THR A 222 -4.62 11.58 -3.09
N ALA A 223 -4.10 11.90 -1.92
CA ALA A 223 -3.94 13.25 -1.40
C ALA A 223 -2.56 13.35 -0.76
N PHE A 224 -1.91 14.49 -0.90
CA PHE A 224 -0.65 14.78 -0.20
C PHE A 224 -0.40 16.28 -0.09
N THR A 225 0.44 16.65 0.87
CA THR A 225 0.86 18.03 1.11
C THR A 225 2.37 18.17 1.08
N TYR A 226 2.84 19.33 0.59
CA TYR A 226 4.25 19.67 0.61
C TYR A 226 4.48 21.18 0.70
N GLY A 227 5.63 21.57 1.24
CA GLY A 227 6.00 22.96 1.43
C GLY A 227 7.18 23.13 2.38
N SER A 228 7.58 24.38 2.60
CA SER A 228 8.60 24.73 3.59
C SER A 228 7.99 25.44 4.81
N LEU A 229 6.95 26.24 4.59
CA LEU A 229 6.26 27.00 5.63
C LEU A 229 4.75 26.77 5.48
N PRO A 230 3.96 26.82 6.58
CA PRO A 230 2.51 26.62 6.49
C PRO A 230 1.81 27.58 5.53
N ASN A 231 2.24 28.84 5.52
CA ASN A 231 1.68 29.90 4.66
C ASN A 231 2.12 29.81 3.19
N SER A 232 3.00 28.87 2.84
CA SER A 232 3.41 28.58 1.45
C SER A 232 3.18 27.11 1.08
N ALA A 233 2.38 26.38 1.87
CA ALA A 233 2.08 24.99 1.63
C ALA A 233 1.22 24.81 0.38
N ARG A 234 1.40 23.67 -0.28
CA ARG A 234 0.54 23.17 -1.35
C ARG A 234 -0.14 21.90 -0.88
N LEU A 235 -1.40 21.76 -1.27
CA LEU A 235 -2.21 20.58 -1.04
C LEU A 235 -2.68 20.10 -2.40
N VAL A 236 -2.26 18.89 -2.77
CA VAL A 236 -2.55 18.31 -4.07
C VAL A 236 -3.35 17.03 -3.88
N VAL A 237 -4.43 16.91 -4.66
CA VAL A 237 -5.28 15.72 -4.70
C VAL A 237 -5.40 15.19 -6.11
N SER A 238 -5.80 13.93 -6.26
CA SER A 238 -6.17 13.38 -7.56
C SER A 238 -7.68 13.44 -7.82
N GLN A 239 -8.06 13.43 -9.10
CA GLN A 239 -9.46 13.34 -9.55
C GLN A 239 -10.16 12.08 -9.02
N GLY A 240 -9.38 11.02 -8.77
CA GLY A 240 -9.83 9.80 -8.11
C GLY A 240 -10.53 10.03 -6.76
N LEU A 241 -10.11 11.02 -5.96
CA LEU A 241 -10.81 11.31 -4.70
C LEU A 241 -12.28 11.69 -4.95
N PHE A 242 -12.54 12.55 -5.93
CA PHE A 242 -13.88 12.99 -6.29
C PHE A 242 -14.70 11.90 -7.02
N THR A 243 -14.04 10.84 -7.49
CA THR A 243 -14.69 9.68 -8.12
C THR A 243 -15.15 8.64 -7.08
N TYR A 244 -14.30 8.37 -6.08
CA TYR A 244 -14.50 7.26 -5.15
C TYR A 244 -15.09 7.66 -3.79
N LEU A 245 -14.91 8.93 -3.38
CA LEU A 245 -15.30 9.41 -2.07
C LEU A 245 -16.55 10.31 -2.14
N ASP A 246 -17.30 10.31 -1.05
CA ASP A 246 -18.41 11.24 -0.84
C ASP A 246 -17.90 12.61 -0.33
N ASP A 247 -18.68 13.67 -0.50
CA ASP A 247 -18.31 15.05 -0.13
C ASP A 247 -17.79 15.18 1.33
N ASP A 248 -18.44 14.50 2.28
CA ASP A 248 -18.03 14.51 3.68
C ASP A 248 -16.72 13.75 3.94
N GLU A 249 -16.45 12.72 3.13
CA GLU A 249 -15.22 11.92 3.20
C GLU A 249 -14.03 12.69 2.61
N ILE A 250 -14.24 13.36 1.47
CA ILE A 250 -13.24 14.24 0.84
C ILE A 250 -12.85 15.34 1.82
N ALA A 251 -13.82 15.97 2.48
CA ALA A 251 -13.57 17.00 3.48
C ALA A 251 -12.67 16.50 4.63
N THR A 252 -12.83 15.24 5.06
CA THR A 252 -11.97 14.63 6.09
C THR A 252 -10.55 14.34 5.60
N VAL A 253 -10.38 13.97 4.33
CA VAL A 253 -9.05 13.79 3.70
C VAL A 253 -8.32 15.13 3.62
N TYR A 254 -9.00 16.19 3.18
CA TYR A 254 -8.43 17.54 3.19
C TYR A 254 -8.12 18.02 4.60
N ALA A 255 -8.96 17.72 5.59
CA ALA A 255 -8.69 18.05 6.99
C ALA A 255 -7.43 17.35 7.52
N HIS A 256 -7.23 16.07 7.16
CA HIS A 256 -6.03 15.31 7.50
C HIS A 256 -4.77 15.98 6.92
N GLU A 257 -4.80 16.30 5.62
CA GLU A 257 -3.71 17.00 4.94
C GLU A 257 -3.43 18.41 5.52
N LEU A 258 -4.48 19.17 5.87
CA LEU A 258 -4.33 20.44 6.58
C LEU A 258 -3.68 20.24 7.96
N GLY A 259 -3.91 19.09 8.61
CA GLY A 259 -3.24 18.71 9.85
C GLY A 259 -1.73 18.70 9.71
N HIS A 260 -1.19 18.14 8.63
CA HIS A 260 0.26 18.16 8.36
C HIS A 260 0.81 19.60 8.21
N ILE A 261 0.03 20.49 7.58
CA ILE A 261 0.37 21.91 7.42
C ILE A 261 0.38 22.63 8.78
N VAL A 262 -0.67 22.43 9.59
CA VAL A 262 -0.82 23.04 10.91
C VAL A 262 0.28 22.57 11.87
N HIS A 263 0.70 21.31 11.77
CA HIS A 263 1.71 20.69 12.64
C HIS A 263 3.16 20.82 12.14
N TRP A 264 3.39 21.53 11.02
CA TRP A 264 4.70 21.76 10.41
C TRP A 264 5.46 20.48 10.07
N ASP A 265 4.75 19.45 9.62
CA ASP A 265 5.29 18.10 9.45
C ASP A 265 6.49 18.08 8.50
N PHE A 266 6.40 18.81 7.37
CA PHE A 266 7.50 18.96 6.42
C PHE A 266 8.77 19.53 7.06
N ALA A 267 8.68 20.54 7.93
CA ALA A 267 9.84 21.13 8.58
C ALA A 267 10.46 20.17 9.60
N VAL A 268 9.63 19.56 10.44
CA VAL A 268 10.11 18.66 11.49
C VAL A 268 10.70 17.39 10.90
N MET A 269 10.05 16.79 9.92
CA MET A 269 10.56 15.60 9.23
C MET A 269 11.84 15.89 8.45
N THR A 270 11.99 17.09 7.87
CA THR A 270 13.25 17.50 7.23
C THR A 270 14.38 17.55 8.24
N VAL A 271 14.21 18.24 9.37
CA VAL A 271 15.25 18.34 10.41
C VAL A 271 15.62 16.96 10.94
N ALA A 272 14.63 16.11 11.23
CA ALA A 272 14.86 14.74 11.69
C ALA A 272 15.71 13.95 10.68
N SER A 273 15.35 14.03 9.40
CA SER A 273 16.03 13.32 8.32
C SER A 273 17.45 13.85 8.09
N THR A 274 17.66 15.17 8.20
CA THR A 274 19.00 15.78 8.10
C THR A 274 19.93 15.27 9.20
N LEU A 275 19.45 15.12 10.45
CA LEU A 275 20.27 14.56 11.53
C LEU A 275 20.68 13.11 11.26
N VAL A 276 19.78 12.29 10.73
CA VAL A 276 20.09 10.92 10.30
C VAL A 276 21.11 10.92 9.15
N GLN A 277 20.96 11.82 8.18
CA GLN A 277 21.91 11.98 7.08
C GLN A 277 23.30 12.39 7.58
N ILE A 278 23.40 13.24 8.61
CA ILE A 278 24.68 13.60 9.23
C ILE A 278 25.35 12.36 9.85
N CYS A 279 24.60 11.51 10.57
CA CYS A 279 25.14 10.22 11.07
C CYS A 279 25.70 9.36 9.93
N TYR A 280 24.97 9.26 8.81
CA TYR A 280 25.45 8.54 7.63
C TYR A 280 26.70 9.17 7.02
N LEU A 281 26.76 10.50 6.94
CA LEU A 281 27.91 11.23 6.41
C LEU A 281 29.15 10.94 7.27
N ILE A 282 29.02 11.01 8.60
CA ILE A 282 30.09 10.67 9.55
C ILE A 282 30.56 9.23 9.32
N TYR A 283 29.63 8.26 9.21
CA TYR A 283 29.95 6.87 8.87
C TYR A 283 30.75 6.78 7.56
N SER A 284 30.25 7.41 6.50
CA SER A 284 30.86 7.31 5.17
C SER A 284 32.26 7.93 5.14
N THR A 285 32.45 9.04 5.85
CA THR A 285 33.72 9.76 5.97
C THR A 285 34.71 8.97 6.81
N ALA A 286 34.32 8.55 8.02
CA ALA A 286 35.17 7.74 8.91
C ALA A 286 35.59 6.42 8.24
N ARG A 287 34.68 5.77 7.48
CA ARG A 287 35.00 4.55 6.71
C ARG A 287 36.01 4.79 5.60
N ARG A 288 35.98 5.95 4.92
CA ARG A 288 36.97 6.30 3.89
C ARG A 288 38.34 6.59 4.51
N PHE A 289 38.39 7.38 5.58
CA PHE A 289 39.64 7.70 6.29
C PHE A 289 40.27 6.46 6.94
N GLY A 290 39.47 5.56 7.52
CA GLY A 290 39.94 4.28 8.06
C GLY A 290 40.46 3.28 7.01
N ARG A 291 40.37 3.60 5.72
CA ARG A 291 40.95 2.84 4.60
C ARG A 291 42.18 3.51 3.96
N GLY A 292 42.48 4.76 4.32
CA GLY A 292 43.67 5.48 3.84
C GLY A 292 44.96 5.03 4.52
N GLY A 293 46.11 5.30 3.90
CA GLY A 293 47.42 5.07 4.51
C GLY A 293 47.74 6.13 5.57
N GLY A 294 47.82 5.72 6.84
CA GLY A 294 48.08 6.59 8.00
C GLY A 294 48.35 5.77 9.26
N ASP A 295 48.53 6.43 10.40
CA ASP A 295 48.83 5.79 11.68
C ASP A 295 47.78 4.73 12.09
N SER A 296 48.27 3.59 12.56
CA SER A 296 47.47 2.41 12.94
C SER A 296 46.43 2.70 14.03
N LYS A 297 46.76 3.53 15.02
CA LYS A 297 45.84 3.87 16.12
C LYS A 297 44.68 4.74 15.65
N ILE A 298 44.97 5.73 14.80
CA ILE A 298 43.95 6.61 14.21
C ILE A 298 43.03 5.78 13.31
N LYS A 299 43.60 4.84 12.54
CA LYS A 299 42.84 3.94 11.68
C LYS A 299 41.83 3.09 12.46
N ASP A 300 42.27 2.44 13.54
CA ASP A 300 41.39 1.60 14.35
C ASP A 300 40.26 2.42 14.98
N ALA A 301 40.59 3.61 15.51
CA ALA A 301 39.62 4.51 16.07
C ALA A 301 38.61 5.05 15.01
N MET A 302 39.05 5.32 13.77
CA MET A 302 38.17 5.67 12.66
C MET A 302 37.24 4.52 12.26
N GLN A 303 37.70 3.28 12.32
CA GLN A 303 36.84 2.11 12.06
C GLN A 303 35.79 1.94 13.15
N THR A 304 36.16 2.13 14.43
CA THR A 304 35.19 2.14 15.54
C THR A 304 34.18 3.27 15.37
N ALA A 305 34.61 4.49 15.06
CA ALA A 305 33.72 5.63 14.82
C ALA A 305 32.75 5.36 13.65
N ALA A 306 33.23 4.72 12.58
CA ALA A 306 32.38 4.32 11.46
C ALA A 306 31.30 3.31 11.90
N LEU A 307 31.68 2.29 12.69
CA LEU A 307 30.72 1.31 13.21
C LEU A 307 29.64 1.97 14.06
N VAL A 308 30.03 2.82 15.02
CA VAL A 308 29.10 3.53 15.91
C VAL A 308 28.19 4.47 15.11
N ALA A 309 28.74 5.23 14.16
CA ALA A 309 27.98 6.12 13.30
C ALA A 309 26.95 5.38 12.44
N TYR A 310 27.30 4.18 11.94
CA TYR A 310 26.36 3.34 11.22
C TYR A 310 25.23 2.82 12.11
N VAL A 311 25.53 2.40 13.34
CA VAL A 311 24.50 2.00 14.31
C VAL A 311 23.56 3.17 14.61
N PHE A 312 24.08 4.37 14.83
CA PHE A 312 23.26 5.58 15.06
C PHE A 312 22.45 5.98 13.83
N TYR A 313 22.98 5.81 12.61
CA TYR A 313 22.22 5.98 11.37
C TYR A 313 21.02 5.03 11.31
N VAL A 314 21.22 3.75 11.64
CA VAL A 314 20.14 2.75 11.66
C VAL A 314 19.09 3.10 12.73
N ILE A 315 19.51 3.39 13.96
CA ILE A 315 18.61 3.81 15.05
C ILE A 315 17.84 5.08 14.66
N GLY A 316 18.55 6.08 14.13
CA GLY A 316 17.99 7.34 13.68
C GLY A 316 16.93 7.15 12.59
N THR A 317 17.16 6.24 11.64
CA THR A 317 16.18 5.89 10.59
C THR A 317 14.89 5.37 11.22
N TYR A 318 14.96 4.45 12.19
CA TYR A 318 13.78 3.95 12.89
C TYR A 318 13.08 5.02 13.74
N LEU A 319 13.82 5.96 14.33
CA LEU A 319 13.25 7.11 15.04
C LEU A 319 12.48 8.05 14.09
N VAL A 320 13.00 8.28 12.89
CA VAL A 320 12.29 9.06 11.84
C VAL A 320 11.02 8.34 11.39
N LEU A 321 11.09 7.02 11.14
CA LEU A 321 9.91 6.23 10.77
C LEU A 321 8.85 6.22 11.89
N TYR A 322 9.27 6.14 13.15
CA TYR A 322 8.36 6.28 14.30
C TYR A 322 7.70 7.66 14.36
N LEU A 323 8.47 8.73 14.12
CA LEU A 323 7.94 10.09 14.10
C LEU A 323 6.95 10.30 12.97
N SER A 324 7.23 9.75 11.77
CA SER A 324 6.32 9.73 10.62
C SER A 324 4.97 9.10 10.98
N ARG A 325 4.97 7.88 11.52
CA ARG A 325 3.74 7.18 11.92
C ARG A 325 2.98 7.90 13.03
N THR A 326 3.71 8.53 13.95
CA THR A 326 3.07 9.32 15.02
C THR A 326 2.34 10.52 14.42
N ARG A 327 2.94 11.21 13.45
CA ARG A 327 2.34 12.36 12.77
C ARG A 327 1.08 12.00 11.98
N GLU A 328 1.02 10.82 11.35
CA GLU A 328 -0.22 10.29 10.75
C GLU A 328 -1.37 10.19 11.76
N TYR A 329 -1.12 9.65 12.97
CA TYR A 329 -2.15 9.58 14.02
C TYR A 329 -2.61 10.97 14.50
N PHE A 330 -1.70 11.96 14.50
CA PHE A 330 -2.05 13.35 14.84
C PHE A 330 -2.81 14.07 13.72
N ALA A 331 -2.53 13.76 12.46
CA ALA A 331 -3.31 14.24 11.32
C ALA A 331 -4.71 13.61 11.31
N ASP A 332 -4.83 12.31 11.59
CA ASP A 332 -6.13 11.62 11.78
C ASP A 332 -6.95 12.25 12.90
N HIS A 333 -6.30 12.52 14.04
CA HIS A 333 -6.90 13.18 15.19
C HIS A 333 -7.37 14.60 14.85
N PHE A 334 -6.50 15.40 14.20
CA PHE A 334 -6.84 16.75 13.77
C PHE A 334 -8.02 16.77 12.79
N ALA A 335 -8.08 15.82 11.86
CA ALA A 335 -9.20 15.66 10.95
C ALA A 335 -10.49 15.35 11.71
N ALA A 336 -10.44 14.43 12.67
CA ALA A 336 -11.59 14.08 13.52
C ALA A 336 -12.10 15.28 14.33
N GLU A 337 -11.21 16.07 14.95
CA GLU A 337 -11.59 17.27 15.70
C GLU A 337 -12.15 18.36 14.78
N SER A 338 -11.47 18.66 13.68
CA SER A 338 -11.82 19.79 12.80
C SER A 338 -13.12 19.57 12.05
N THR A 339 -13.39 18.33 11.63
CA THR A 339 -14.61 17.97 10.88
C THR A 339 -15.74 17.45 11.77
N GLY A 340 -15.44 16.98 12.98
CA GLY A 340 -16.38 16.22 13.79
C GLY A 340 -16.83 14.90 13.14
N ASN A 341 -16.10 14.41 12.13
CA ASN A 341 -16.49 13.24 11.32
C ASN A 341 -15.35 12.19 11.21
N PRO A 342 -14.95 11.55 12.33
CA PRO A 342 -13.96 10.46 12.29
C PRO A 342 -14.42 9.24 11.48
N ASN A 343 -15.74 9.01 11.39
CA ASN A 343 -16.32 7.96 10.56
C ASN A 343 -16.09 8.22 9.07
N GLY A 344 -16.22 9.48 8.62
CA GLY A 344 -15.91 9.91 7.25
C GLY A 344 -14.47 9.58 6.87
N LEU A 345 -13.50 9.88 7.75
CA LEU A 345 -12.10 9.53 7.47
C LEU A 345 -11.88 8.01 7.44
N SER A 346 -12.55 7.26 8.30
CA SER A 346 -12.49 5.79 8.29
C SER A 346 -13.01 5.22 6.96
N ARG A 347 -14.15 5.72 6.46
CA ARG A 347 -14.67 5.34 5.15
C ARG A 347 -13.72 5.75 4.03
N ALA A 348 -13.17 6.96 4.11
CA ALA A 348 -12.23 7.49 3.12
C ALA A 348 -11.00 6.58 2.98
N LEU A 349 -10.36 6.16 4.07
CA LEU A 349 -9.19 5.27 4.03
C LEU A 349 -9.49 3.94 3.33
N VAL A 350 -10.65 3.34 3.63
CA VAL A 350 -11.06 2.06 3.04
C VAL A 350 -11.44 2.23 1.56
N LYS A 351 -12.15 3.30 1.20
CA LYS A 351 -12.51 3.61 -0.19
C LYS A 351 -11.32 4.03 -1.05
N ILE A 352 -10.33 4.73 -0.48
CA ILE A 352 -9.05 5.02 -1.15
C ILE A 352 -8.32 3.72 -1.48
N ALA A 353 -8.22 2.80 -0.51
CA ALA A 353 -7.65 1.47 -0.76
C ALA A 353 -8.41 0.72 -1.86
N TYR A 354 -9.74 0.78 -1.85
CA TYR A 354 -10.57 0.21 -2.90
C TYR A 354 -10.32 0.84 -4.27
N GLY A 355 -10.33 2.17 -4.37
CA GLY A 355 -10.11 2.88 -5.64
C GLY A 355 -8.70 2.63 -6.22
N ILE A 356 -7.66 2.52 -5.38
CA ILE A 356 -6.31 2.12 -5.82
C ILE A 356 -6.34 0.72 -6.45
N LEU A 357 -7.10 -0.23 -5.90
CA LEU A 357 -7.22 -1.57 -6.48
C LEU A 357 -8.07 -1.58 -7.74
N GLU A 358 -9.17 -0.84 -7.76
CA GLU A 358 -10.09 -0.76 -8.89
C GLU A 358 -9.37 -0.17 -10.10
N GLU A 359 -8.69 0.97 -9.95
CA GLU A 359 -7.88 1.56 -11.02
C GLU A 359 -6.69 0.66 -11.38
N GLY A 360 -6.03 0.06 -10.40
CA GLY A 360 -4.96 -0.91 -10.62
C GLY A 360 -5.41 -2.21 -11.32
N SER A 361 -6.73 -2.45 -11.44
CA SER A 361 -7.33 -3.53 -12.22
C SER A 361 -7.78 -3.10 -13.61
N ARG A 362 -8.09 -1.81 -13.79
CA ARG A 362 -8.41 -1.21 -15.10
C ARG A 362 -7.16 -0.97 -15.93
N THR A 363 -6.01 -0.76 -15.29
CA THR A 363 -4.72 -0.56 -15.96
C THR A 363 -3.84 -1.81 -15.91
N GLN A 364 -3.24 -2.14 -17.06
CA GLN A 364 -2.29 -3.26 -17.16
C GLN A 364 -0.97 -2.96 -16.44
N GLU A 365 -0.61 -1.68 -16.37
CA GLU A 365 0.59 -1.15 -15.72
C GLU A 365 0.21 -0.44 -14.40
N PRO A 366 1.03 -0.58 -13.34
CA PRO A 366 0.85 0.18 -12.10
C PRO A 366 1.00 1.71 -12.27
N SER A 367 0.32 2.46 -11.41
CA SER A 367 0.29 3.93 -11.46
C SER A 367 1.60 4.57 -11.00
N ARG A 368 2.22 5.35 -11.90
CA ARG A 368 3.43 6.15 -11.59
C ARG A 368 3.19 7.22 -10.54
N LEU A 369 1.97 7.76 -10.48
CA LEU A 369 1.57 8.74 -9.49
C LEU A 369 1.65 8.12 -8.10
N ILE A 370 0.93 7.03 -7.88
CA ILE A 370 0.82 6.35 -6.59
C ILE A 370 2.17 5.84 -6.09
N GLU A 371 3.05 5.41 -6.98
CA GLU A 371 4.41 5.02 -6.60
C GLU A 371 5.30 6.21 -6.26
N GLY A 372 5.29 7.25 -7.11
CA GLY A 372 6.12 8.44 -6.91
C GLY A 372 5.71 9.26 -5.70
N THR A 373 4.43 9.22 -5.31
CA THR A 373 3.89 9.95 -4.15
C THR A 373 3.72 9.07 -2.92
N ARG A 374 4.21 7.82 -2.92
CA ARG A 374 4.00 6.86 -1.81
C ARG A 374 4.39 7.41 -0.43
N ALA A 375 5.50 8.13 -0.34
CA ALA A 375 6.01 8.64 0.94
C ALA A 375 5.22 9.85 1.47
N LEU A 376 4.41 10.50 0.62
CA LEU A 376 3.63 11.69 0.96
C LEU A 376 2.13 11.43 0.98
N GLY A 377 1.67 10.36 0.33
CA GLY A 377 0.26 10.06 0.20
C GLY A 377 -0.40 9.68 1.52
N ILE A 378 -1.67 10.03 1.70
CA ILE A 378 -2.49 9.64 2.86
C ILE A 378 -2.56 8.11 3.09
N TYR A 379 -2.26 7.29 2.07
CA TYR A 379 -2.37 5.83 2.11
C TYR A 379 -1.18 5.15 1.42
N ASP A 380 -0.54 4.17 2.08
CA ASP A 380 0.47 3.33 1.44
C ASP A 380 -0.21 2.31 0.51
N HIS A 381 -0.07 2.49 -0.80
CA HIS A 381 -0.69 1.62 -1.81
C HIS A 381 -0.33 0.14 -1.66
N LYS A 382 0.82 -0.19 -1.04
CA LYS A 382 1.17 -1.58 -0.75
C LYS A 382 0.17 -2.26 0.16
N ALA A 383 -0.43 -1.52 1.09
CA ALA A 383 -1.49 -2.00 1.98
C ALA A 383 -2.89 -1.93 1.34
N ALA A 384 -3.02 -1.47 0.09
CA ALA A 384 -4.33 -1.31 -0.54
C ALA A 384 -4.95 -2.69 -0.86
N ALA A 385 -4.12 -3.67 -1.25
CA ALA A 385 -4.57 -5.00 -1.65
C ALA A 385 -5.38 -5.73 -0.57
N SER A 386 -5.01 -5.61 0.71
CA SER A 386 -5.75 -6.23 1.81
C SER A 386 -7.08 -5.50 2.07
N THR A 387 -7.02 -4.19 2.31
CA THR A 387 -8.17 -3.39 2.73
C THR A 387 -9.19 -3.18 1.60
N GLY A 388 -8.72 -2.88 0.39
CA GLY A 388 -9.59 -2.67 -0.77
C GLY A 388 -10.30 -3.95 -1.22
N THR A 389 -9.63 -5.11 -1.11
CA THR A 389 -10.26 -6.43 -1.33
C THR A 389 -11.42 -6.65 -0.37
N ALA A 390 -11.21 -6.31 0.91
CA ALA A 390 -12.25 -6.43 1.93
C ALA A 390 -13.48 -5.58 1.56
N TYR A 391 -13.27 -4.34 1.14
CA TYR A 391 -14.34 -3.42 0.77
C TYR A 391 -15.14 -3.87 -0.45
N ARG A 392 -14.47 -4.41 -1.49
CA ARG A 392 -15.12 -4.77 -2.76
C ARG A 392 -16.26 -5.79 -2.62
N ILE A 393 -16.15 -6.72 -1.66
CA ILE A 393 -17.15 -7.77 -1.46
C ILE A 393 -18.07 -7.48 -0.29
N ALA A 394 -17.56 -6.76 0.70
CA ALA A 394 -18.28 -6.52 1.92
C ALA A 394 -19.36 -5.46 1.69
N SER A 395 -20.56 -5.93 1.32
CA SER A 395 -21.80 -5.21 1.61
C SER A 395 -22.03 -4.98 3.10
N ASP A 396 -21.35 -5.78 3.93
CA ASP A 396 -21.43 -5.81 5.37
C ASP A 396 -20.11 -5.34 5.98
N THR A 397 -20.12 -4.15 6.60
CA THR A 397 -18.96 -3.54 7.27
C THR A 397 -18.31 -4.45 8.31
N GLN A 398 -19.02 -5.45 8.84
CA GLN A 398 -18.49 -6.44 9.78
C GLN A 398 -17.42 -7.34 9.15
N LYS A 399 -17.56 -7.71 7.86
CA LYS A 399 -16.59 -8.58 7.19
C LYS A 399 -15.27 -7.87 6.91
N ILE A 400 -15.32 -6.56 6.68
CA ILE A 400 -14.12 -5.71 6.50
C ILE A 400 -13.26 -5.76 7.76
N GLY A 401 -13.88 -5.69 8.93
CA GLY A 401 -13.20 -5.69 10.22
C GLY A 401 -12.29 -6.90 10.45
N ARG A 402 -12.61 -8.08 9.89
CA ARG A 402 -11.78 -9.29 10.06
C ARG A 402 -10.42 -9.19 9.37
N VAL A 403 -10.32 -8.45 8.27
CA VAL A 403 -9.03 -8.22 7.59
C VAL A 403 -8.05 -7.47 8.51
N PHE A 404 -8.56 -6.60 9.38
CA PHE A 404 -7.77 -5.84 10.36
C PHE A 404 -7.28 -6.65 11.56
N LEU A 405 -7.71 -7.91 11.74
CA LEU A 405 -7.22 -8.77 12.83
C LEU A 405 -5.70 -8.96 12.76
N TRP A 406 -5.15 -9.14 11.56
CA TRP A 406 -3.71 -9.27 11.37
C TRP A 406 -2.97 -7.98 11.73
N ASP A 407 -3.47 -6.83 11.27
CA ASP A 407 -2.87 -5.51 11.54
C ASP A 407 -2.75 -5.24 13.06
N MET A 408 -3.72 -5.73 13.83
CA MET A 408 -3.83 -5.46 15.27
C MET A 408 -3.12 -6.49 16.14
N PHE A 409 -3.20 -7.77 15.79
CA PHE A 409 -2.84 -8.88 16.69
C PHE A 409 -1.63 -9.70 16.22
N ASN A 410 -1.33 -9.75 14.92
CA ASN A 410 -0.22 -10.55 14.41
C ASN A 410 1.13 -9.87 14.69
N PRO A 411 2.12 -10.57 15.26
CA PRO A 411 3.43 -9.97 15.54
C PRO A 411 4.20 -9.57 14.27
N TRP A 412 3.98 -10.23 13.14
CA TRP A 412 4.54 -9.81 11.84
C TRP A 412 4.02 -8.45 11.42
N GLY A 413 2.73 -8.15 11.65
CA GLY A 413 2.17 -6.83 11.37
C GLY A 413 2.92 -5.75 12.14
N ARG A 414 3.17 -5.96 13.44
CA ARG A 414 3.95 -5.02 14.26
C ARG A 414 5.40 -4.89 13.81
N TRP A 415 6.04 -6.00 13.47
CA TRP A 415 7.43 -6.00 13.00
C TRP A 415 7.61 -5.29 11.66
N MET A 416 6.73 -5.56 10.69
CA MET A 416 6.80 -4.97 9.36
C MET A 416 6.41 -3.48 9.38
N GLU A 417 5.50 -3.07 10.26
CA GLU A 417 5.15 -1.65 10.46
C GLU A 417 6.36 -0.81 10.90
N LEU A 418 7.34 -1.37 11.61
CA LEU A 418 8.56 -0.63 12.01
C LEU A 418 9.31 -0.06 10.79
N ASN A 419 9.23 -0.75 9.65
CA ASN A 419 9.85 -0.37 8.38
C ASN A 419 8.90 0.43 7.46
N SER A 420 7.77 0.91 7.97
CA SER A 420 6.76 1.68 7.23
C SER A 420 6.71 3.14 7.69
N THR A 421 6.46 4.06 6.74
CA THR A 421 6.18 5.48 7.03
C THR A 421 4.78 5.69 7.60
N HIS A 422 3.85 4.79 7.26
CA HIS A 422 2.45 4.84 7.65
C HIS A 422 2.11 3.74 8.65
N PRO A 423 1.26 4.02 9.66
CA PRO A 423 0.68 2.98 10.49
C PRO A 423 -0.22 2.05 9.66
N LEU A 424 -0.42 0.83 10.13
CA LEU A 424 -1.34 -0.10 9.48
C LEU A 424 -2.79 0.43 9.51
N THR A 425 -3.50 0.26 8.39
CA THR A 425 -4.85 0.79 8.19
C THR A 425 -5.82 0.38 9.30
N GLY A 426 -5.81 -0.89 9.72
CA GLY A 426 -6.68 -1.35 10.80
C GLY A 426 -6.46 -0.63 12.13
N LYS A 427 -5.24 -0.17 12.42
CA LYS A 427 -4.94 0.61 13.63
C LYS A 427 -5.44 2.05 13.55
N ARG A 428 -5.34 2.67 12.35
CA ARG A 428 -5.89 4.01 12.10
C ARG A 428 -7.41 4.00 12.21
N VAL A 429 -8.08 3.05 11.54
CA VAL A 429 -9.54 2.86 11.63
C VAL A 429 -9.99 2.62 13.08
N ARG A 430 -9.24 1.84 13.87
CA ARG A 430 -9.49 1.69 15.31
C ARG A 430 -9.39 3.01 16.08
N ALA A 431 -8.34 3.80 15.84
CA ALA A 431 -8.15 5.08 16.50
C ALA A 431 -9.31 6.04 16.19
N LEU A 432 -9.72 6.10 14.92
CA LEU A 432 -10.88 6.88 14.47
C LEU A 432 -12.19 6.39 15.07
N SER A 433 -12.38 5.07 15.22
CA SER A 433 -13.55 4.49 15.90
C SER A 433 -13.62 4.94 17.36
N ASN A 434 -12.48 4.96 18.08
CA ASN A 434 -12.44 5.50 19.44
C ASN A 434 -12.81 6.99 19.50
N TYR A 435 -12.44 7.78 18.49
CA TYR A 435 -12.85 9.19 18.40
C TYR A 435 -14.35 9.32 18.13
N ALA A 436 -14.92 8.47 17.28
CA ALA A 436 -16.36 8.43 17.05
C ALA A 436 -17.12 8.13 18.36
N GLU A 437 -16.66 7.15 19.14
CA GLU A 437 -17.23 6.82 20.46
C GLU A 437 -17.14 7.99 21.44
N GLN A 438 -16.01 8.71 21.49
CA GLN A 438 -15.85 9.90 22.33
C GLN A 438 -16.80 11.05 21.94
N LEU A 439 -17.12 11.16 20.65
CA LEU A 439 -18.11 12.13 20.14
C LEU A 439 -19.56 11.65 20.33
N GLY A 440 -19.78 10.47 20.93
CA GLY A 440 -21.12 9.88 21.07
C GLY A 440 -21.75 9.45 19.74
N LEU A 441 -20.93 9.23 18.71
CA LEU A 441 -21.37 8.80 17.39
C LEU A 441 -21.41 7.27 17.30
N PRO A 442 -22.34 6.70 16.52
CA PRO A 442 -22.20 5.31 16.12
C PRO A 442 -20.90 5.13 15.34
N THR A 443 -20.26 3.97 15.48
CA THR A 443 -19.02 3.65 14.76
C THR A 443 -19.34 3.05 13.40
N GLU A 444 -18.67 3.51 12.34
CA GLU A 444 -18.83 2.93 10.99
C GLU A 444 -18.38 1.47 10.92
N PHE A 445 -17.25 1.17 11.55
CA PHE A 445 -16.71 -0.19 11.67
C PHE A 445 -16.80 -0.63 13.12
N ASP A 446 -17.45 -1.76 13.39
CA ASP A 446 -17.55 -2.34 14.74
C ASP A 446 -16.19 -2.94 15.16
N MET A 447 -15.27 -2.05 15.52
CA MET A 447 -13.94 -2.42 15.99
C MET A 447 -13.99 -3.10 17.37
N GLY A 448 -15.06 -2.88 18.16
CA GLY A 448 -15.30 -3.58 19.41
C GLY A 448 -15.39 -5.09 19.22
N ARG A 449 -16.16 -5.54 18.23
CA ARG A 449 -16.25 -6.96 17.85
C ARG A 449 -14.94 -7.51 17.32
N VAL A 450 -14.24 -6.77 16.45
CA VAL A 450 -12.93 -7.18 15.91
C VAL A 450 -11.91 -7.39 17.05
N ILE A 451 -11.90 -6.48 18.03
CA ILE A 451 -11.05 -6.61 19.22
C ILE A 451 -11.47 -7.82 20.06
N GLY A 452 -12.77 -8.06 20.21
CA GLY A 452 -13.32 -9.25 20.87
C GLY A 452 -12.82 -10.55 20.24
N GLU A 453 -13.00 -10.70 18.92
CA GLU A 453 -12.49 -11.85 18.16
C GLU A 453 -10.96 -11.97 18.31
N GLY A 454 -10.23 -10.87 18.19
CA GLY A 454 -8.78 -10.84 18.33
C GLY A 454 -8.27 -11.31 19.71
N LYS A 455 -9.02 -11.05 20.79
CA LYS A 455 -8.68 -11.54 22.14
C LYS A 455 -8.84 -13.06 22.26
N THR A 456 -9.69 -13.69 21.44
CA THR A 456 -9.90 -15.14 21.43
C THR A 456 -8.87 -15.90 20.58
N LEU A 457 -8.02 -15.20 19.84
CA LEU A 457 -6.97 -15.81 19.03
C LEU A 457 -5.96 -16.57 19.89
N ASN A 458 -5.47 -17.70 19.35
CA ASN A 458 -4.49 -18.53 20.03
C ASN A 458 -3.12 -17.82 20.05
N LYS A 459 -2.77 -17.29 21.22
CA LYS A 459 -1.50 -16.57 21.43
C LYS A 459 -0.28 -17.46 21.20
N SER A 460 -0.35 -18.76 21.50
CA SER A 460 0.75 -19.69 21.25
C SER A 460 1.01 -19.82 19.75
N ARG A 461 -0.05 -19.91 18.93
CA ARG A 461 0.08 -19.95 17.46
C ARG A 461 0.62 -18.64 16.87
N LEU A 462 0.26 -17.49 17.45
CA LEU A 462 0.74 -16.19 16.99
C LEU A 462 2.19 -15.92 17.39
N TYR A 463 2.55 -16.13 18.66
CA TYR A 463 3.82 -15.68 19.23
C TYR A 463 4.84 -16.81 19.43
N GLY A 464 4.41 -18.07 19.52
CA GLY A 464 5.27 -19.19 19.92
C GLY A 464 6.46 -19.41 19.00
N ASN A 465 6.26 -19.33 17.69
CA ASN A 465 7.34 -19.46 16.70
C ASN A 465 7.86 -18.12 16.19
N PHE A 466 7.33 -16.99 16.66
CA PHE A 466 7.62 -15.69 16.05
C PHE A 466 9.11 -15.33 16.08
N PHE A 467 9.78 -15.51 17.23
CA PHE A 467 11.21 -15.22 17.34
C PHE A 467 12.05 -16.10 16.41
N LEU A 468 11.75 -17.41 16.38
CA LEU A 468 12.39 -18.33 15.46
C LEU A 468 12.15 -17.92 14.00
N ASP A 469 10.93 -17.53 13.67
CA ASP A 469 10.60 -17.11 12.31
C ASP A 469 11.32 -15.81 11.92
N VAL A 470 11.55 -14.87 12.85
CA VAL A 470 12.39 -13.68 12.60
C VAL A 470 13.85 -14.07 12.33
N VAL A 471 14.42 -15.00 13.12
CA VAL A 471 15.77 -15.54 12.87
C VAL A 471 15.83 -16.24 11.51
N LEU A 472 14.84 -17.06 11.18
CA LEU A 472 14.76 -17.77 9.91
C LEU A 472 14.57 -16.84 8.72
N TYR A 473 13.84 -15.74 8.90
CA TYR A 473 13.67 -14.72 7.87
C TYR A 473 15.02 -14.12 7.45
N GLY A 474 15.94 -13.94 8.42
CA GLY A 474 17.32 -13.49 8.21
C GLY A 474 18.37 -14.60 8.04
N ALA A 475 17.96 -15.87 7.91
CA ALA A 475 18.87 -17.03 7.95
C ALA A 475 20.03 -16.96 6.95
N GLU A 476 19.81 -16.38 5.77
CA GLU A 476 20.83 -16.21 4.73
C GLU A 476 21.98 -15.33 5.21
N THR A 477 21.65 -14.15 5.75
CA THR A 477 22.62 -13.19 6.30
C THR A 477 23.30 -13.73 7.56
N ILE A 478 22.54 -14.33 8.48
CA ILE A 478 23.07 -14.91 9.71
C ILE A 478 24.00 -16.07 9.38
N GLY A 479 23.59 -16.96 8.46
CA GLY A 479 24.38 -18.08 7.99
C GLY A 479 25.69 -17.63 7.35
N PHE A 480 25.64 -16.61 6.49
CA PHE A 480 26.85 -16.04 5.88
C PHE A 480 27.85 -15.54 6.93
N PHE A 481 27.40 -14.74 7.91
CA PHE A 481 28.28 -14.21 8.95
C PHE A 481 28.77 -15.27 9.94
N ALA A 482 27.92 -16.23 10.31
CA ALA A 482 28.32 -17.37 11.13
C ALA A 482 29.39 -18.21 10.42
N GLY A 483 29.23 -18.43 9.12
CA GLY A 483 30.23 -19.07 8.26
C GLY A 483 31.53 -18.28 8.20
N LEU A 484 31.48 -16.96 8.08
CA LEU A 484 32.67 -16.08 8.11
C LEU A 484 33.42 -16.18 9.44
N VAL A 485 32.73 -16.07 10.56
CA VAL A 485 33.34 -16.19 11.90
C VAL A 485 33.97 -17.57 12.07
N THR A 486 33.27 -18.63 11.69
CA THR A 486 33.78 -20.00 11.75
C THR A 486 35.01 -20.17 10.86
N GLY A 487 34.98 -19.62 9.64
CA GLY A 487 36.11 -19.64 8.71
C GLY A 487 37.35 -18.95 9.27
N VAL A 488 37.20 -17.80 9.91
CA VAL A 488 38.30 -17.07 10.57
C VAL A 488 38.87 -17.85 11.76
N ILE A 489 38.01 -18.45 12.59
CA ILE A 489 38.45 -19.28 13.71
C ILE A 489 39.24 -20.50 13.20
N LEU A 490 38.72 -21.22 12.20
CA LEU A 490 39.37 -22.41 11.66
C LEU A 490 40.63 -22.09 10.87
N LEU A 491 40.74 -20.90 10.26
CA LEU A 491 41.98 -20.43 9.64
C LEU A 491 43.12 -20.39 10.67
N SER A 492 42.85 -19.90 11.88
CA SER A 492 43.87 -19.79 12.94
C SER A 492 44.48 -21.14 13.34
N SER A 493 43.73 -22.23 13.20
CA SER A 493 44.17 -23.58 13.53
C SER A 493 44.74 -24.37 12.35
N SER A 494 44.30 -24.10 11.12
CA SER A 494 44.60 -24.95 9.94
C SER A 494 45.44 -24.27 8.86
N GLN A 495 45.65 -22.94 8.94
CA GLN A 495 46.33 -22.11 7.93
C GLN A 495 45.72 -22.16 6.50
N ASN A 496 44.57 -22.80 6.31
CA ASN A 496 43.91 -22.88 5.01
C ASN A 496 43.15 -21.58 4.69
N THR A 497 43.70 -20.78 3.78
CA THR A 497 43.12 -19.49 3.35
C THR A 497 41.74 -19.64 2.69
N GLY A 498 41.45 -20.81 2.10
CA GLY A 498 40.15 -21.12 1.50
C GLY A 498 38.98 -21.09 2.47
N LEU A 499 39.23 -21.27 3.78
CA LEU A 499 38.19 -21.22 4.82
C LEU A 499 37.54 -19.85 4.94
N VAL A 500 38.27 -18.76 4.68
CA VAL A 500 37.74 -17.39 4.78
C VAL A 500 36.69 -17.12 3.72
N LEU A 501 36.81 -17.74 2.54
CA LEU A 501 35.88 -17.55 1.43
C LEU A 501 34.82 -18.65 1.37
N GLY A 502 35.19 -19.90 1.65
CA GLY A 502 34.27 -21.02 1.51
C GLY A 502 33.31 -21.21 2.69
N ALA A 503 33.74 -20.98 3.93
CA ALA A 503 32.87 -21.14 5.09
C ALA A 503 31.67 -20.16 5.10
N PRO A 504 31.80 -18.86 4.73
CA PRO A 504 30.64 -17.98 4.55
C PRO A 504 29.64 -18.49 3.51
N LEU A 505 30.13 -19.06 2.39
CA LEU A 505 29.25 -19.59 1.34
C LEU A 505 28.52 -20.86 1.78
N ILE A 506 29.19 -21.73 2.55
CA ILE A 506 28.53 -22.88 3.18
C ILE A 506 27.44 -22.41 4.14
N GLY A 507 27.77 -21.45 5.02
CA GLY A 507 26.81 -20.89 5.96
C GLY A 507 25.62 -20.20 5.28
N LEU A 508 25.86 -19.42 4.22
CA LEU A 508 24.83 -18.82 3.38
C LEU A 508 23.91 -19.91 2.79
N GLY A 509 24.51 -20.96 2.21
CA GLY A 509 23.76 -22.03 1.58
C GLY A 509 22.90 -22.82 2.55
N ILE A 510 23.42 -23.14 3.75
CA ILE A 510 22.63 -23.74 4.84
C ILE A 510 21.46 -22.83 5.22
N GLY A 511 21.71 -21.53 5.38
CA GLY A 511 20.68 -20.54 5.69
C GLY A 511 19.55 -20.51 4.66
N ILE A 512 19.89 -20.48 3.37
CA ILE A 512 18.93 -20.54 2.26
C ILE A 512 18.09 -21.83 2.34
N LEU A 513 18.73 -22.99 2.54
CA LEU A 513 18.03 -24.28 2.56
C LEU A 513 17.06 -24.42 3.74
N ILE A 514 17.49 -24.05 4.95
CA ILE A 514 16.62 -24.09 6.15
C ILE A 514 15.42 -23.16 5.95
N LYS A 515 15.65 -21.95 5.45
CA LYS A 515 14.58 -21.00 5.15
C LYS A 515 13.62 -21.54 4.09
N ALA A 516 14.12 -22.15 3.02
CA ALA A 516 13.31 -22.74 1.95
C ALA A 516 12.39 -23.87 2.43
N LEU A 517 12.83 -24.69 3.40
CA LEU A 517 12.01 -25.75 3.99
C LEU A 517 10.78 -25.20 4.74
N VAL A 518 10.89 -24.01 5.31
CA VAL A 518 9.79 -23.34 6.03
C VAL A 518 8.92 -22.51 5.10
N MET A 519 9.53 -21.90 4.08
CA MET A 519 8.81 -21.08 3.10
C MET A 519 7.91 -21.90 2.18
N PHE A 520 8.34 -23.10 1.77
CA PHE A 520 7.68 -23.90 0.74
C PHE A 520 7.22 -25.25 1.28
N PRO A 521 6.19 -25.28 2.16
CA PRO A 521 5.62 -26.53 2.64
C PRO A 521 4.96 -27.34 1.52
N ASP A 522 4.58 -28.58 1.82
CA ASP A 522 3.91 -29.44 0.84
C ASP A 522 2.61 -28.81 0.34
N TYR A 523 2.40 -28.88 -0.98
CA TYR A 523 1.29 -28.24 -1.69
C TYR A 523 0.35 -29.25 -2.37
N LYS A 524 0.63 -30.56 -2.24
CA LYS A 524 -0.17 -31.62 -2.88
C LYS A 524 -1.65 -31.62 -2.46
N GLN A 525 -1.95 -31.12 -1.26
CA GLN A 525 -3.31 -30.99 -0.72
C GLN A 525 -3.67 -29.52 -0.48
N ALA A 526 -3.22 -28.61 -1.36
CA ALA A 526 -3.58 -27.21 -1.25
C ALA A 526 -5.12 -27.03 -1.32
N PRO A 527 -5.76 -26.42 -0.31
CA PRO A 527 -7.20 -26.20 -0.31
C PRO A 527 -7.59 -25.16 -1.37
N GLU A 528 -8.75 -25.37 -1.98
CA GLU A 528 -9.44 -24.35 -2.76
C GLU A 528 -9.94 -23.26 -1.82
N THR A 529 -9.62 -22.01 -2.15
CA THR A 529 -9.95 -20.86 -1.32
C THR A 529 -10.14 -19.62 -2.18
N ASP A 530 -10.48 -18.52 -1.53
CA ASP A 530 -10.67 -17.22 -2.15
C ASP A 530 -9.71 -16.20 -1.51
N ILE A 531 -9.40 -15.16 -2.26
CA ILE A 531 -8.47 -14.09 -1.83
C ILE A 531 -8.92 -13.47 -0.49
N LEU A 532 -10.20 -13.17 -0.26
CA LEU A 532 -10.67 -12.56 0.98
C LEU A 532 -10.44 -13.48 2.19
N THR A 533 -10.68 -14.79 2.03
CA THR A 533 -10.41 -15.79 3.08
C THR A 533 -8.93 -15.80 3.45
N LEU A 534 -8.02 -15.77 2.47
CA LEU A 534 -6.58 -15.65 2.70
C LEU A 534 -6.21 -14.32 3.39
N MET A 535 -6.77 -13.20 2.93
CA MET A 535 -6.57 -11.86 3.53
C MET A 535 -7.19 -11.73 4.93
N SER A 536 -8.12 -12.60 5.30
CA SER A 536 -8.77 -12.58 6.62
C SER A 536 -8.05 -13.47 7.63
N ASP A 537 -7.05 -14.28 7.23
CA ASP A 537 -6.32 -15.13 8.16
C ASP A 537 -5.41 -14.30 9.08
N PRO A 538 -5.70 -14.24 10.40
CA PRO A 538 -4.87 -13.49 11.34
C PRO A 538 -3.53 -14.18 11.63
N TYR A 539 -3.35 -15.46 11.28
CA TYR A 539 -2.12 -16.23 11.52
C TYR A 539 -1.17 -16.26 10.32
N ALA A 540 -1.57 -15.69 9.18
CA ALA A 540 -0.75 -15.66 7.98
C ALA A 540 0.60 -14.95 8.22
N SER A 541 1.63 -15.42 7.51
CA SER A 541 3.03 -15.03 7.73
C SER A 541 3.69 -14.62 6.40
N PRO A 542 4.66 -13.68 6.43
CA PRO A 542 5.48 -13.36 5.26
C PRO A 542 6.59 -14.39 5.02
N LEU A 543 6.87 -15.26 6.00
CA LEU A 543 7.85 -16.34 5.90
C LEU A 543 7.17 -17.68 5.58
N ARG A 544 6.22 -18.11 6.42
CA ARG A 544 5.60 -19.43 6.30
C ARG A 544 4.51 -19.38 5.23
N GLY A 545 4.82 -19.90 4.05
CA GLY A 545 3.88 -19.94 2.93
C GLY A 545 2.68 -20.84 3.20
N GLN A 546 1.47 -20.36 2.94
CA GLN A 546 0.25 -21.14 3.03
C GLN A 546 -0.11 -21.69 1.65
N PRO A 547 -0.08 -23.01 1.42
CA PRO A 547 -0.47 -23.57 0.13
C PRO A 547 -1.95 -23.26 -0.12
N ALA A 548 -2.27 -22.75 -1.31
CA ALA A 548 -3.62 -22.37 -1.69
C ALA A 548 -3.84 -22.54 -3.20
N LYS A 549 -5.06 -22.92 -3.57
CA LYS A 549 -5.55 -22.93 -4.95
C LYS A 549 -6.60 -21.84 -5.11
N LEU A 550 -6.38 -20.97 -6.08
CA LEU A 550 -7.24 -19.83 -6.41
C LEU A 550 -7.75 -19.97 -7.85
N GLU A 551 -8.98 -19.54 -8.09
CA GLU A 551 -9.55 -19.41 -9.43
C GLU A 551 -9.94 -17.94 -9.64
N GLY A 552 -9.53 -17.36 -10.76
CA GLY A 552 -9.82 -15.98 -11.08
C GLY A 552 -9.24 -15.56 -12.41
N GLN A 553 -9.40 -14.29 -12.76
CA GLN A 553 -8.93 -13.72 -14.01
C GLN A 553 -7.57 -13.05 -13.83
N LEU A 554 -6.67 -13.18 -14.81
CA LEU A 554 -5.47 -12.35 -14.85
C LEU A 554 -5.79 -10.97 -15.38
N ILE A 555 -5.54 -9.93 -14.60
CA ILE A 555 -5.94 -8.55 -14.92
C ILE A 555 -4.77 -7.65 -15.31
N GLY A 556 -3.52 -8.05 -15.03
CA GLY A 556 -2.37 -7.24 -15.39
C GLY A 556 -1.04 -7.73 -14.84
N ARG A 557 -0.02 -6.87 -14.94
CA ARG A 557 1.33 -7.11 -14.42
C ARG A 557 1.44 -6.67 -12.96
N GLY A 558 2.26 -7.39 -12.18
CA GLY A 558 2.56 -7.08 -10.79
C GLY A 558 3.59 -5.96 -10.62
N ASP A 559 4.62 -5.92 -11.48
CA ASP A 559 5.72 -4.95 -11.40
C ASP A 559 5.40 -3.64 -12.13
N ALA A 560 5.69 -2.52 -11.47
CA ALA A 560 5.41 -1.19 -11.98
C ALA A 560 6.48 -0.62 -12.89
N GLY A 561 6.06 -0.08 -14.04
CA GLY A 561 6.95 0.61 -14.97
C GLY A 561 7.98 -0.31 -15.64
N TYR A 562 8.00 -1.61 -15.30
CA TYR A 562 8.83 -2.60 -15.94
C TYR A 562 8.00 -3.40 -16.93
N LYS A 563 8.03 -2.98 -18.20
CA LYS A 563 7.33 -3.61 -19.34
C LYS A 563 7.64 -5.11 -19.51
N PHE A 564 8.72 -5.59 -18.89
CA PHE A 564 9.16 -6.98 -18.93
C PHE A 564 8.97 -7.70 -17.57
N GLY A 565 8.16 -7.14 -16.67
CA GLY A 565 7.81 -7.74 -15.39
C GLY A 565 7.18 -9.11 -15.60
N SER A 566 7.65 -10.09 -14.83
CA SER A 566 7.19 -11.47 -14.90
C SER A 566 6.02 -11.74 -13.97
N ASP A 567 5.82 -10.87 -12.98
CA ASP A 567 4.80 -11.03 -11.97
C ASP A 567 3.43 -10.61 -12.50
N LEU A 568 2.40 -11.27 -12.00
CA LEU A 568 1.03 -11.18 -12.50
C LEU A 568 0.09 -10.68 -11.41
N LYS A 569 -1.07 -10.19 -11.80
CA LYS A 569 -2.19 -9.88 -10.90
C LYS A 569 -3.35 -10.82 -11.21
N ILE A 570 -3.80 -11.57 -10.21
CA ILE A 570 -5.03 -12.37 -10.28
C ILE A 570 -6.16 -11.66 -9.54
N GLN A 571 -7.36 -11.71 -10.09
CA GLN A 571 -8.57 -11.16 -9.51
C GLN A 571 -9.68 -12.20 -9.54
N ASP A 572 -10.18 -12.60 -8.38
CA ASP A 572 -11.36 -13.46 -8.23
C ASP A 572 -12.59 -12.59 -7.88
N ARG A 573 -13.75 -13.18 -7.57
CA ARG A 573 -14.92 -12.44 -7.03
C ARG A 573 -14.64 -11.73 -5.71
N SER A 574 -13.70 -12.35 -5.00
CA SER A 574 -12.89 -11.96 -3.87
C SER A 574 -12.19 -10.60 -3.79
N GLY A 575 -10.93 -10.60 -4.17
CA GLY A 575 -10.07 -9.43 -4.25
C GLY A 575 -9.18 -9.45 -5.47
N MET A 576 -8.04 -8.80 -5.30
CA MET A 576 -6.89 -8.91 -6.17
C MET A 576 -5.69 -9.36 -5.34
N LEU A 577 -4.84 -10.20 -5.95
CA LEU A 577 -3.61 -10.68 -5.35
C LEU A 577 -2.48 -10.66 -6.38
N TYR A 578 -1.27 -10.32 -5.94
CA TYR A 578 -0.07 -10.41 -6.75
C TYR A 578 0.45 -11.85 -6.78
N LEU A 579 0.77 -12.34 -7.97
CA LEU A 579 1.39 -13.64 -8.20
C LEU A 579 2.85 -13.43 -8.63
N HIS A 580 3.77 -13.90 -7.80
CA HIS A 580 5.20 -13.86 -8.14
C HIS A 580 5.58 -15.07 -8.97
N TYR A 581 6.23 -14.83 -10.10
CA TYR A 581 6.69 -15.86 -11.02
C TYR A 581 8.21 -16.05 -10.95
N ALA A 582 8.65 -17.31 -10.89
CA ALA A 582 10.06 -17.67 -11.04
C ALA A 582 10.25 -18.69 -12.18
N SER A 583 10.94 -18.28 -13.23
CA SER A 583 11.27 -19.12 -14.37
C SER A 583 12.30 -20.18 -14.02
N ARG A 584 12.27 -21.33 -14.70
CA ARG A 584 13.33 -22.35 -14.65
C ARG A 584 14.71 -21.82 -15.05
N PHE A 585 14.77 -20.77 -15.88
CA PHE A 585 16.02 -20.15 -16.35
C PHE A 585 16.38 -18.88 -15.59
N GLY A 586 15.82 -18.69 -14.39
CA GLY A 586 16.18 -17.59 -13.49
C GLY A 586 15.83 -16.22 -14.09
N PRO A 587 16.63 -15.16 -13.83
CA PRO A 587 16.33 -13.80 -14.28
C PRO A 587 16.14 -13.66 -15.80
N ILE A 588 16.93 -14.38 -16.60
CA ILE A 588 16.79 -14.38 -18.07
C ILE A 588 15.44 -14.97 -18.47
N GLY A 589 15.04 -16.07 -17.83
CA GLY A 589 13.74 -16.68 -18.04
C GLY A 589 12.57 -15.80 -17.62
N ASN A 590 12.70 -15.08 -16.49
CA ASN A 590 11.70 -14.12 -16.03
C ASN A 590 11.50 -13.01 -17.06
N PHE A 591 12.61 -12.43 -17.55
CA PHE A 591 12.58 -11.42 -18.59
C PHE A 591 11.91 -11.91 -19.88
N LEU A 592 12.27 -13.10 -20.37
CA LEU A 592 11.67 -13.69 -21.57
C LEU A 592 10.18 -13.99 -21.40
N PHE A 593 9.79 -14.49 -20.22
CA PHE A 593 8.38 -14.74 -19.88
C PHE A 593 7.58 -13.43 -19.85
N GLY A 594 8.09 -12.42 -19.12
CA GLY A 594 7.51 -11.08 -19.04
C GLY A 594 7.35 -10.41 -20.40
N MET A 595 8.35 -10.54 -21.27
CA MET A 595 8.34 -9.97 -22.61
C MET A 595 7.34 -10.64 -23.55
N LYS A 596 7.30 -11.99 -23.56
CA LYS A 596 6.63 -12.74 -24.65
C LYS A 596 5.31 -13.41 -24.27
N ARG A 597 5.09 -13.72 -22.99
CA ARG A 597 3.95 -14.57 -22.55
C ARG A 597 2.97 -13.87 -21.62
N VAL A 598 3.42 -12.92 -20.80
CA VAL A 598 2.52 -12.26 -19.84
C VAL A 598 1.36 -11.57 -20.56
N GLN A 599 1.64 -10.84 -21.65
CA GLN A 599 0.60 -10.10 -22.39
C GLN A 599 -0.51 -11.01 -22.93
N SER A 600 -0.19 -12.23 -23.36
CA SER A 600 -1.18 -13.16 -23.91
C SER A 600 -2.06 -13.80 -22.84
N LEU A 601 -1.61 -13.82 -21.58
CA LEU A 601 -2.34 -14.41 -20.46
C LEU A 601 -3.28 -13.39 -19.79
N ILE A 602 -3.04 -12.09 -19.97
CA ILE A 602 -3.90 -11.04 -19.41
C ILE A 602 -5.29 -11.12 -20.08
N GLY A 603 -6.33 -11.14 -19.24
CA GLY A 603 -7.72 -11.28 -19.63
C GLY A 603 -8.24 -12.72 -19.54
N GLU A 604 -7.37 -13.72 -19.41
CA GLU A 604 -7.78 -15.13 -19.32
C GLU A 604 -8.22 -15.50 -17.90
N GLN A 605 -9.20 -16.40 -17.80
CA GLN A 605 -9.51 -17.10 -16.55
C GLN A 605 -8.46 -18.17 -16.30
N VAL A 606 -7.98 -18.22 -15.06
CA VAL A 606 -6.87 -19.06 -14.65
C VAL A 606 -7.13 -19.73 -13.30
N GLY A 607 -6.68 -20.97 -13.18
CA GLY A 607 -6.43 -21.63 -11.91
C GLY A 607 -4.98 -21.42 -11.49
N ALA A 608 -4.75 -20.80 -10.34
CA ALA A 608 -3.43 -20.58 -9.76
C ALA A 608 -3.23 -21.47 -8.52
N VAL A 609 -2.13 -22.19 -8.47
CA VAL A 609 -1.68 -22.94 -7.29
C VAL A 609 -0.37 -22.34 -6.82
N GLY A 610 -0.27 -22.03 -5.52
CA GLY A 610 0.92 -21.38 -4.98
C GLY A 610 0.95 -21.34 -3.46
N TRP A 611 1.95 -20.66 -2.91
CA TRP A 611 2.05 -20.37 -1.49
C TRP A 611 1.70 -18.91 -1.21
N PHE A 612 0.55 -18.69 -0.58
CA PHE A 612 0.13 -17.38 -0.10
C PHE A 612 1.02 -16.91 1.05
N ARG A 613 1.42 -15.64 1.01
CA ARG A 613 2.23 -14.98 2.04
C ARG A 613 1.64 -13.62 2.35
N ARG A 614 1.59 -13.30 3.65
CA ARG A 614 0.99 -12.06 4.14
C ARG A 614 2.05 -11.17 4.76
N GLY A 615 2.39 -10.10 4.04
CA GLY A 615 3.04 -8.91 4.59
C GLY A 615 2.11 -7.70 4.52
N VAL A 616 2.69 -6.49 4.56
CA VAL A 616 1.94 -5.23 4.30
C VAL A 616 1.33 -5.25 2.89
N ALA A 617 2.14 -5.63 1.89
CA ALA A 617 1.64 -6.11 0.61
C ALA A 617 1.52 -7.64 0.68
N PRO A 618 0.34 -8.23 0.47
CA PRO A 618 0.15 -9.68 0.36
C PRO A 618 0.44 -10.16 -1.08
N TRP A 619 0.98 -11.38 -1.21
CA TRP A 619 1.29 -12.00 -2.51
C TRP A 619 1.21 -13.52 -2.43
N MET A 620 1.29 -14.19 -3.58
CA MET A 620 1.41 -15.63 -3.69
C MET A 620 2.61 -15.99 -4.56
N ASP A 621 3.49 -16.86 -4.05
CA ASP A 621 4.53 -17.47 -4.87
C ASP A 621 3.90 -18.57 -5.72
N LEU A 622 3.86 -18.33 -7.02
CA LEU A 622 3.23 -19.24 -7.96
C LEU A 622 4.01 -20.56 -8.04
N ILE A 623 3.29 -21.68 -8.07
CA ILE A 623 3.82 -23.01 -8.42
C ILE A 623 3.41 -23.33 -9.84
N GLN A 624 2.11 -23.20 -10.11
CA GLN A 624 1.51 -23.53 -11.38
C GLN A 624 0.34 -22.60 -11.65
N LEU A 625 0.24 -22.15 -12.89
CA LEU A 625 -0.89 -21.42 -13.42
C LEU A 625 -1.42 -22.19 -14.62
N GLN A 626 -2.72 -22.46 -14.63
CA GLN A 626 -3.41 -23.10 -15.72
C GLN A 626 -4.46 -22.16 -16.28
N SER A 627 -4.32 -21.79 -17.54
CA SER A 627 -5.33 -21.03 -18.28
C SER A 627 -6.42 -21.95 -18.82
N GLU A 628 -7.65 -21.42 -18.96
CA GLU A 628 -8.74 -22.07 -19.69
C GLU A 628 -8.34 -22.49 -21.10
N ASN A 629 -7.43 -21.76 -21.75
CA ASN A 629 -6.90 -22.07 -23.08
C ASN A 629 -5.90 -23.25 -23.08
N GLY A 630 -5.76 -23.96 -21.95
CA GLY A 630 -4.86 -25.10 -21.79
C GLY A 630 -3.39 -24.72 -21.60
N THR A 631 -3.06 -23.43 -21.56
CA THR A 631 -1.69 -22.96 -21.30
C THR A 631 -1.32 -23.21 -19.85
N ILE A 632 -0.27 -24.00 -19.64
CA ILE A 632 0.29 -24.28 -18.31
C ILE A 632 1.59 -23.50 -18.15
N VAL A 633 1.66 -22.68 -17.11
CA VAL A 633 2.86 -21.95 -16.70
C VAL A 633 3.34 -22.49 -15.36
N ASN A 634 4.53 -23.08 -15.35
CA ASN A 634 5.18 -23.58 -14.13
C ASN A 634 6.17 -22.56 -13.59
N SER A 635 6.22 -22.45 -12.27
CA SER A 635 7.10 -21.55 -11.52
C SER A 635 7.93 -22.33 -10.49
N TYR A 636 9.16 -21.86 -10.27
CA TYR A 636 10.26 -22.65 -9.73
C TYR A 636 10.95 -22.01 -8.51
N HIS A 637 10.21 -21.27 -7.68
CA HIS A 637 10.74 -20.60 -6.47
C HIS A 637 11.49 -21.55 -5.53
N ARG A 638 10.86 -22.68 -5.20
CA ARG A 638 11.45 -23.72 -4.36
C ARG A 638 12.73 -24.27 -5.00
N PHE A 639 12.68 -24.64 -6.28
CA PHE A 639 13.82 -25.18 -7.02
C PHE A 639 15.04 -24.25 -6.99
N TRP A 640 14.86 -22.94 -7.24
CA TRP A 640 15.95 -21.98 -7.17
C TRP A 640 16.52 -21.81 -5.77
N SER A 641 15.67 -21.86 -4.73
CA SER A 641 16.17 -21.82 -3.36
C SER A 641 17.05 -23.03 -3.04
N PHE A 642 16.68 -24.22 -3.50
CA PHE A 642 17.52 -25.42 -3.35
C PHE A 642 18.80 -25.36 -4.19
N ILE A 643 18.74 -24.85 -5.44
CA ILE A 643 19.93 -24.69 -6.29
C ILE A 643 20.90 -23.67 -5.72
N LEU A 644 20.42 -22.50 -5.31
CA LEU A 644 21.27 -21.47 -4.74
C LEU A 644 21.87 -21.94 -3.41
N GLY A 645 21.05 -22.54 -2.54
CA GLY A 645 21.51 -23.09 -1.27
C GLY A 645 22.57 -24.19 -1.44
N GLY A 646 22.26 -25.22 -2.23
CA GLY A 646 23.20 -26.31 -2.51
C GLY A 646 24.42 -25.87 -3.30
N GLY A 647 24.24 -25.00 -4.29
CA GLY A 647 25.31 -24.42 -5.10
C GLY A 647 26.29 -23.59 -4.28
N SER A 648 25.80 -22.77 -3.34
CA SER A 648 26.65 -22.03 -2.41
C SER A 648 27.47 -22.96 -1.50
N ILE A 649 26.88 -24.06 -1.02
CA ILE A 649 27.62 -25.07 -0.22
C ILE A 649 28.71 -25.72 -1.06
N ILE A 650 28.38 -26.21 -2.26
CA ILE A 650 29.34 -26.87 -3.16
C ILE A 650 30.48 -25.91 -3.51
N LEU A 651 30.16 -24.68 -3.91
CA LEU A 651 31.15 -23.66 -4.23
C LEU A 651 32.04 -23.37 -3.02
N GLY A 652 31.46 -23.27 -1.83
CA GLY A 652 32.21 -23.06 -0.60
C GLY A 652 33.19 -24.21 -0.30
N VAL A 653 32.77 -25.47 -0.46
CA VAL A 653 33.64 -26.65 -0.29
C VAL A 653 34.76 -26.65 -1.34
N VAL A 654 34.44 -26.38 -2.61
CA VAL A 654 35.44 -26.32 -3.69
C VAL A 654 36.49 -25.25 -3.42
N LEU A 655 36.09 -24.06 -2.98
CA LEU A 655 37.03 -23.00 -2.62
C LEU A 655 37.95 -23.40 -1.47
N ILE A 656 37.42 -24.07 -0.44
CA ILE A 656 38.23 -24.58 0.68
C ILE A 656 39.27 -25.60 0.19
N MET A 657 38.90 -26.49 -0.74
CA MET A 657 39.82 -27.52 -1.26
C MET A 657 40.85 -26.97 -2.24
N PHE A 658 40.48 -26.00 -3.07
CA PHE A 658 41.37 -25.46 -4.10
C PHE A 658 42.40 -24.50 -3.52
N LEU A 659 41.98 -23.66 -2.56
CA LEU A 659 42.84 -22.68 -1.90
C LEU A 659 43.63 -23.26 -0.71
N SER A 660 43.41 -24.53 -0.36
CA SER A 660 44.27 -25.23 0.61
C SER A 660 45.60 -25.68 0.03
N ARG A 661 45.77 -25.59 -1.30
CA ARG A 661 46.95 -26.07 -2.04
C ARG A 661 47.91 -24.95 -2.46
N SER A 662 47.61 -23.71 -2.10
CA SER A 662 48.44 -22.52 -2.27
C SER A 662 48.85 -22.01 -0.90
#